data_AF-A0A7J6DRG2-F1
#
_entry.id   AF-A0A7J6DRG2-F1
#
_cell.length_a   1.000
_cell.length_b   1.000
_cell.length_c   1.000
_cell.angle_alpha   90.00
_cell.angle_beta   90.00
_cell.angle_gamma   90.00
#
_symmetry.space_group_name_H-M   'P 1'
#
loop_
_entity.id
_entity.type
_entity.pdbx_description
1 polymer ?
#
loop_
_entity_poly.entity_id
_entity_poly.type
_entity_poly.pdbx_seq_one_letter_code
_entity_poly.pdbx_strand_id
1 'polypeptide(L)'
;MSCREGLMSPQTETKASVGFKAGVKDYKLTYYTPEYQTKDTDILAAFRVTPQPGVPPEEAGAAVAAESSTGTWTTVWTDGLTSLDRYKGRCYHIEPVAGEENQFIAYVAYPLDLLKKALRALRLEDLRIPTSYTKTFQGPPHGIQVERDKLNKYGRPLLGCTIKPKLGLSAKNYGRAVYECLRGGLDFTKDDENVNSQPFMRWRDRFLFCAEAIYKSQSETGEIKGHYLNATAGTCEEMMKRAVFARELGVPIVMHDYLTGGFTANTSLAHYCRDNGLLLHIHRAMHAVIDRQKNHGIHFRVLAKALRMSGGDHIHSGTVVGKLEGEREITLGFVDLLRDDFIEKDRSRGIYFTQDWVSLPGVLPVASGGIHVWHMPALTEIFGDDSVLQFGGGTLGHPWGNAPGAVANRVALEACVQARNEGRDLAREGNEIIREACKWSPELAAACEVWKEIKFEFEAMDTLVLEYRCGLSKSINSLGDPIENTSVNEDQIRNDMDKDIPSGNDSDNSNYSNVDHLIGVSSDRIELLIDPGTWDPMDEDMVSLDPIEFHSEEEPYKERVDSYQRKTGLTEAVQTGTGQLNGIPVAIGVMDFQFMGGSMGSVVGEKITRLIEYATNQNLPLILVCASGGARMQEGSLSLMQMAKISSALYDYQSNKKLFYVAILTSPTTGGVTASFGMLGDIIIAEPNAYIAFAGKRVIEQTLNKTVPEGSQVSEYLFHKGLFDLIVPRNLLKGVLGIKNSPSNKINRVNSFSLCREIRQESPASFYIPPEPCGYDRFDLKEGIVCIFRWGFPGKNRRIFLRFLMKDIQSIRIEVKEGIYARRVLYMEIKGQGSIPLTRTDENLTLREIEQKAAELAFFLRVPIEGYENPREATGRIVCANCHLANKPVDIEVPQAVLPDTVFEAVVRIPYDLQLKQVLANGKKGGLNVGAVLILPEGFELAPPDRISPEIKEKMGNLSFQSYRPTKKNILVIGPVPGQKYSEITFPILSPDPTTKKDVHFLKYPIYVGGNRGRGQIYPDGSKSNNNVYNATAAGIVSKIIRKEKGGYEITIVEASDGRQVVDIIPPGPELLVSEGESIKLDQPLTSNPNVGGFGQGDAEIVLQDPLRVQGLLLFLASVILAQIFLVLKKKQFEKVQLSEMNF
;
A
#
# COMPACT_ATOMS: atom_id res chain seq x y z
N MET A 1 14.14 -64.28 51.49
CA MET A 1 15.32 -64.19 52.38
C MET A 1 16.39 -63.44 51.61
N SER A 2 17.11 -62.42 52.08
CA SER A 2 17.16 -61.63 53.30
C SER A 2 17.98 -60.36 52.93
N CYS A 3 17.73 -59.26 53.62
CA CYS A 3 18.38 -57.94 53.47
C CYS A 3 19.90 -57.91 53.73
N ARG A 4 20.53 -56.83 53.21
CA ARG A 4 21.82 -56.15 53.60
C ARG A 4 23.11 -56.92 53.25
N GLU A 5 24.21 -56.37 52.75
CA GLU A 5 24.84 -55.04 52.57
C GLU A 5 25.69 -55.15 51.26
N GLY A 6 25.88 -54.15 50.41
CA GLY A 6 26.69 -52.96 50.62
C GLY A 6 27.59 -52.74 49.38
N LEU A 7 27.27 -51.74 48.56
CA LEU A 7 28.17 -51.14 47.56
C LEU A 7 27.74 -49.67 47.40
N MET A 8 28.39 -48.79 48.16
CA MET A 8 28.34 -47.34 47.96
C MET A 8 29.19 -46.98 46.74
N SER A 9 28.64 -46.20 45.80
CA SER A 9 29.34 -45.19 45.01
C SER A 9 28.29 -44.26 44.34
N PRO A 10 28.63 -43.02 44.01
CA PRO A 10 28.42 -41.84 44.83
C PRO A 10 27.19 -41.02 44.40
N GLN A 11 26.59 -40.30 45.34
CA GLN A 11 25.71 -39.17 45.03
C GLN A 11 26.47 -38.17 44.16
N THR A 12 26.04 -37.95 42.93
CA THR A 12 26.27 -36.68 42.23
C THR A 12 25.04 -35.82 42.41
N GLU A 13 25.04 -35.03 43.49
CA GLU A 13 24.34 -33.75 43.52
C GLU A 13 24.74 -32.96 42.27
N THR A 14 23.80 -32.68 41.38
CA THR A 14 23.94 -31.56 40.46
C THR A 14 23.86 -30.30 41.31
N LYS A 15 25.04 -29.86 41.78
CA LYS A 15 25.26 -28.49 42.24
C LYS A 15 24.77 -27.58 41.12
N ALA A 16 23.60 -26.96 41.31
CA ALA A 16 23.38 -25.62 40.78
C ALA A 16 24.67 -24.85 41.10
N SER A 17 25.36 -24.37 40.08
CA SER A 17 26.51 -23.51 40.28
C SER A 17 26.11 -22.47 41.32
N VAL A 18 26.89 -22.38 42.40
CA VAL A 18 26.73 -21.43 43.49
C VAL A 18 26.37 -20.05 42.90
N GLY A 19 25.09 -19.64 42.93
CA GLY A 19 24.71 -18.31 42.42
C GLY A 19 23.31 -18.09 41.84
N PHE A 20 22.60 -19.08 41.29
CA PHE A 20 21.25 -18.82 40.75
C PHE A 20 20.16 -18.92 41.83
N LYS A 21 19.38 -17.85 42.01
CA LYS A 21 18.23 -17.78 42.90
C LYS A 21 17.03 -17.24 42.12
N ALA A 22 16.01 -18.07 41.95
CA ALA A 22 14.76 -17.66 41.30
C ALA A 22 14.00 -16.63 42.15
N GLY A 23 13.26 -15.74 41.49
CA GLY A 23 12.42 -14.74 42.13
C GLY A 23 12.63 -13.32 41.59
N VAL A 24 11.70 -12.44 41.96
CA VAL A 24 11.73 -11.01 41.65
C VAL A 24 12.74 -10.31 42.56
N LYS A 25 13.54 -9.43 41.98
CA LYS A 25 14.53 -8.61 42.68
C LYS A 25 14.59 -7.23 42.03
N ASP A 26 14.98 -6.23 42.81
CA ASP A 26 15.20 -4.86 42.32
C ASP A 26 16.21 -4.86 41.15
N TYR A 27 15.90 -4.11 40.08
CA TYR A 27 16.77 -3.97 38.92
C TYR A 27 18.11 -3.31 39.29
N LYS A 28 18.11 -2.39 40.26
CA LYS A 28 19.32 -1.67 40.70
C LYS A 28 20.43 -2.59 41.18
N LEU A 29 20.10 -3.81 41.63
CA LEU A 29 21.11 -4.79 42.06
C LEU A 29 22.04 -5.25 40.94
N THR A 30 21.63 -5.07 39.67
CA THR A 30 22.36 -5.58 38.50
C THR A 30 22.62 -4.51 37.43
N TYR A 31 21.67 -3.59 37.24
CA TYR A 31 21.65 -2.62 36.13
C TYR A 31 21.94 -1.17 36.55
N TYR A 32 22.06 -0.89 37.86
CA TYR A 32 22.62 0.36 38.36
C TYR A 32 24.08 0.13 38.75
N THR A 33 25.00 0.71 37.98
CA THR A 33 26.45 0.53 38.15
C THR A 33 27.14 1.90 38.11
N PRO A 34 27.02 2.71 39.19
CA PRO A 34 27.51 4.09 39.22
C PRO A 34 29.04 4.22 39.05
N GLU A 35 29.78 3.14 39.30
CA GLU A 35 31.22 3.02 39.11
C GLU A 35 31.64 2.68 37.67
N TYR A 36 30.69 2.42 36.76
CA TYR A 36 31.01 2.03 35.39
C TYR A 36 31.66 3.17 34.60
N GLN A 37 32.84 2.91 34.03
CA GLN A 37 33.48 3.78 33.06
C GLN A 37 32.96 3.46 31.67
N THR A 38 32.30 4.42 31.03
CA THR A 38 31.80 4.28 29.66
C THR A 38 32.94 3.98 28.69
N LYS A 39 32.70 3.09 27.73
CA LYS A 39 33.66 2.83 26.65
C LYS A 39 33.37 3.70 25.45
N ASP A 40 34.38 3.98 24.63
CA ASP A 40 34.20 4.72 23.38
C ASP A 40 33.25 4.04 22.40
N THR A 41 33.07 2.72 22.50
CA THR A 41 32.16 1.92 21.67
C THR A 41 30.73 1.86 22.18
N ASP A 42 30.45 2.36 23.39
CA ASP A 42 29.10 2.29 23.97
C ASP A 42 28.19 3.35 23.33
N ILE A 43 26.94 2.98 23.05
CA ILE A 43 25.89 3.97 22.84
C ILE A 43 25.51 4.53 24.21
N LEU A 44 25.48 5.85 24.35
CA LEU A 44 25.04 6.48 25.60
C LEU A 44 23.69 7.14 25.39
N ALA A 45 22.81 7.05 26.38
CA ALA A 45 21.50 7.70 26.36
C ALA A 45 21.31 8.55 27.61
N ALA A 46 20.77 9.75 27.43
CA ALA A 46 20.32 10.60 28.52
C ALA A 46 18.79 10.56 28.55
N PHE A 47 18.23 9.98 29.61
CA PHE A 47 16.80 9.86 29.80
C PHE A 47 16.33 10.81 30.89
N ARG A 48 15.34 11.66 30.59
CA ARG A 48 14.59 12.37 31.61
C ARG A 48 13.50 11.46 32.16
N VAL A 49 13.60 11.15 33.45
CA VAL A 49 12.77 10.18 34.17
C VAL A 49 12.03 10.90 35.30
N THR A 50 10.72 10.66 35.38
CA THR A 50 9.89 11.05 36.54
C THR A 50 9.38 9.77 37.21
N PRO A 51 10.01 9.31 38.31
CA PRO A 51 9.57 8.13 39.03
C PRO A 51 8.19 8.31 39.67
N GLN A 52 7.44 7.21 39.81
CA GLN A 52 6.23 7.21 40.64
C GLN A 52 6.59 7.47 42.11
N PRO A 53 5.69 8.07 42.91
CA PRO A 53 5.91 8.23 44.35
C PRO A 53 6.28 6.90 45.00
N GLY A 54 7.37 6.90 45.78
CA GLY A 54 7.90 5.71 46.45
C GLY A 54 8.86 4.85 45.62
N VAL A 55 9.06 5.15 44.33
CA VAL A 55 10.08 4.47 43.50
C VAL A 55 11.39 5.26 43.54
N PRO A 56 12.51 4.66 44.02
CA PRO A 56 13.81 5.33 44.03
C PRO A 56 14.29 5.66 42.60
N PRO A 57 14.98 6.80 42.39
CA PRO A 57 15.49 7.17 41.07
C PRO A 57 16.51 6.15 40.53
N GLU A 58 17.30 5.52 41.39
CA GLU A 58 18.25 4.45 41.02
C GLU A 58 17.53 3.23 40.45
N GLU A 59 16.40 2.84 41.07
CA GLU A 59 15.59 1.73 40.59
C GLU A 59 14.91 2.07 39.27
N ALA A 60 14.40 3.30 39.13
CA ALA A 60 13.82 3.77 37.88
C ALA A 60 14.85 3.78 36.73
N GLY A 61 16.05 4.31 36.97
CA GLY A 61 17.14 4.32 35.99
C GLY A 61 17.62 2.90 35.65
N ALA A 62 17.73 2.02 36.64
CA ALA A 62 18.08 0.62 36.44
C ALA A 62 17.03 -0.14 35.63
N ALA A 63 15.75 0.08 35.91
CA ALA A 63 14.65 -0.52 35.15
C ALA A 63 14.68 -0.08 33.68
N VAL A 64 14.96 1.22 33.42
CA VAL A 64 15.20 1.72 32.06
C VAL A 64 16.35 0.96 31.41
N ALA A 65 17.51 0.88 32.06
CA ALA A 65 18.66 0.18 31.52
C ALA A 65 18.40 -1.32 31.26
N ALA A 66 17.69 -1.98 32.16
CA ALA A 66 17.38 -3.41 32.11
C ALA A 66 16.44 -3.75 30.95
N GLU A 67 15.23 -3.18 30.96
CA GLU A 67 14.16 -3.48 29.99
C GLU A 67 14.44 -2.92 28.58
N SER A 68 15.51 -2.14 28.43
CA SER A 68 16.03 -1.72 27.13
C SER A 68 17.33 -2.38 26.69
N SER A 69 17.77 -3.40 27.43
CA SER A 69 18.88 -4.26 27.04
C SER A 69 18.52 -5.74 27.15
N THR A 70 18.64 -6.33 28.33
CA THR A 70 18.56 -7.79 28.55
C THR A 70 17.68 -8.20 29.73
N GLY A 71 17.26 -7.24 30.56
CA GLY A 71 16.52 -7.54 31.78
C GLY A 71 15.03 -7.78 31.53
N THR A 72 14.42 -8.50 32.47
CA THR A 72 12.97 -8.67 32.59
C THR A 72 12.58 -8.61 34.08
N TRP A 73 11.29 -8.72 34.38
CA TRP A 73 10.71 -8.51 35.71
C TRP A 73 11.09 -9.56 36.78
N THR A 74 11.69 -10.70 36.42
CA THR A 74 12.10 -11.76 37.35
C THR A 74 13.45 -12.37 36.94
N THR A 75 14.19 -12.94 37.89
CA THR A 75 15.50 -13.54 37.60
C THR A 75 15.35 -14.80 36.75
N VAL A 76 16.03 -14.85 35.61
CA VAL A 76 16.02 -16.01 34.70
C VAL A 76 17.38 -16.70 34.71
N TRP A 77 17.40 -18.03 34.81
CA TRP A 77 18.65 -18.79 34.87
C TRP A 77 19.46 -18.69 33.56
N THR A 78 18.77 -18.39 32.45
CA THR A 78 19.37 -18.20 31.12
C THR A 78 20.36 -17.04 31.07
N ASP A 79 20.33 -16.11 32.04
CA ASP A 79 21.38 -15.10 32.19
C ASP A 79 22.76 -15.73 32.37
N GLY A 80 22.84 -16.91 33.00
CA GLY A 80 24.07 -17.68 33.20
C GLY A 80 24.58 -18.41 31.94
N LEU A 81 23.77 -18.50 30.88
CA LEU A 81 24.17 -19.06 29.58
C LEU A 81 24.90 -18.03 28.71
N THR A 82 24.84 -16.75 29.08
CA THR A 82 25.47 -15.65 28.37
C THR A 82 26.34 -14.85 29.33
N SER A 83 27.13 -13.92 28.80
CA SER A 83 27.84 -12.95 29.64
C SER A 83 26.93 -11.75 29.88
N LEU A 84 26.09 -11.83 30.91
CA LEU A 84 25.23 -10.69 31.27
C LEU A 84 26.06 -9.42 31.50
N ASP A 85 27.26 -9.54 32.06
CA ASP A 85 28.16 -8.40 32.18
C ASP A 85 28.52 -7.81 30.83
N ARG A 86 28.76 -8.59 29.77
CA ARG A 86 28.99 -8.03 28.44
C ARG A 86 27.75 -7.33 27.87
N TYR A 87 26.56 -7.89 28.13
CA TYR A 87 25.33 -7.57 27.40
C TYR A 87 24.33 -6.70 28.16
N LYS A 88 24.53 -6.42 29.44
CA LYS A 88 23.61 -5.55 30.17
C LYS A 88 23.82 -4.09 29.79
N GLY A 89 22.73 -3.38 29.56
CA GLY A 89 22.70 -1.93 29.65
C GLY A 89 22.99 -1.49 31.08
N ARG A 90 23.59 -0.32 31.27
CA ARG A 90 24.10 0.11 32.57
C ARG A 90 23.68 1.54 32.85
N CYS A 91 22.81 1.74 33.82
CA CYS A 91 22.57 3.06 34.39
C CYS A 91 23.81 3.42 35.23
N TYR A 92 24.67 4.29 34.70
CA TYR A 92 25.97 4.60 35.31
C TYR A 92 26.00 5.97 35.99
N HIS A 93 25.00 6.81 35.76
CA HIS A 93 24.91 8.09 36.45
C HIS A 93 23.46 8.57 36.50
N ILE A 94 23.08 9.24 37.59
CA ILE A 94 21.77 9.87 37.75
C ILE A 94 22.00 11.25 38.40
N GLU A 95 21.38 12.28 37.84
CA GLU A 95 21.40 13.63 38.40
C GLU A 95 19.98 14.20 38.51
N PRO A 96 19.64 14.96 39.56
CA PRO A 96 18.36 15.65 39.63
C PRO A 96 18.27 16.76 38.59
N VAL A 97 17.07 17.02 38.08
CA VAL A 97 16.80 18.13 37.16
C VAL A 97 16.59 19.40 37.98
N ALA A 98 17.40 20.43 37.75
CA ALA A 98 17.26 21.71 38.46
C ALA A 98 15.86 22.33 38.23
N GLY A 99 15.24 22.83 39.30
CA GLY A 99 13.90 23.43 39.24
C GLY A 99 12.73 22.44 39.23
N GLU A 100 12.98 21.13 39.23
CA GLU A 100 11.95 20.07 39.27
C GLU A 100 12.13 19.20 40.52
N GLU A 101 11.06 18.95 41.30
CA GLU A 101 11.18 18.27 42.60
C GLU A 101 11.35 16.74 42.51
N ASN A 102 10.81 16.10 41.46
CA ASN A 102 10.83 14.63 41.30
C ASN A 102 11.16 14.20 39.87
N GLN A 103 12.15 14.87 39.25
CA GLN A 103 12.62 14.54 37.91
C GLN A 103 14.14 14.44 37.87
N PHE A 104 14.63 13.46 37.12
CA PHE A 104 16.05 13.10 37.07
C PHE A 104 16.49 12.89 35.62
N ILE A 105 17.78 13.09 35.35
CA ILE A 105 18.43 12.59 34.13
C ILE A 105 19.17 11.29 34.50
N ALA A 106 18.72 10.17 33.95
CA ALA A 106 19.39 8.88 34.06
C ALA A 106 20.24 8.64 32.81
N TYR A 107 21.54 8.43 33.00
CA TYR A 107 22.50 8.14 31.95
C TYR A 107 22.72 6.64 31.83
N VAL A 108 22.43 6.10 30.65
CA VAL A 108 22.52 4.66 30.38
C VAL A 108 23.55 4.40 29.29
N ALA A 109 24.45 3.45 29.52
CA ALA A 109 25.40 2.94 28.54
C ALA A 109 24.94 1.58 28.00
N TYR A 110 24.89 1.46 26.68
CA TYR A 110 24.56 0.23 25.96
C TYR A 110 25.78 -0.28 25.22
N PRO A 111 26.22 -1.52 25.51
CA PRO A 111 27.22 -2.20 24.69
C PRO A 111 26.77 -2.27 23.23
N LEU A 112 27.72 -2.11 22.30
CA LEU A 112 27.47 -2.08 20.85
C LEU A 112 26.69 -3.30 20.32
N ASP A 113 26.78 -4.44 21.00
CA ASP A 113 26.23 -5.73 20.57
C ASP A 113 24.70 -5.89 20.80
N LEU A 114 23.99 -4.88 21.32
CA LEU A 114 22.58 -4.98 21.78
C LEU A 114 21.68 -3.88 21.19
N LEU A 115 20.59 -4.20 20.50
CA LEU A 115 19.64 -3.17 20.07
C LEU A 115 18.17 -3.66 20.02
N LYS A 116 17.32 -3.21 20.98
CA LYS A 116 15.93 -2.64 20.82
C LYS A 116 15.00 -2.63 22.09
N LYS A 117 14.18 -1.55 22.22
CA LYS A 117 12.86 -1.34 22.95
C LYS A 117 12.89 -1.10 24.48
N ALA A 118 11.80 -0.89 25.26
CA ALA A 118 10.83 0.26 25.34
C ALA A 118 10.15 0.33 26.76
N LEU A 119 9.69 1.52 27.26
CA LEU A 119 9.01 1.73 28.57
C LEU A 119 7.90 2.83 28.59
N ARG A 120 7.11 2.90 29.68
CA ARG A 120 5.80 3.62 29.86
C ARG A 120 5.81 5.15 29.78
N ALA A 121 6.69 5.87 30.48
CA ALA A 121 6.83 7.33 30.36
C ALA A 121 8.24 7.81 30.70
N LEU A 122 8.88 8.39 29.69
CA LEU A 122 10.32 8.55 29.61
C LEU A 122 10.57 9.53 28.47
N ARG A 123 11.37 10.58 28.68
CA ARG A 123 11.84 11.38 27.55
C ARG A 123 13.30 11.04 27.24
N LEU A 124 13.56 10.58 26.02
CA LEU A 124 14.93 10.44 25.54
C LEU A 124 15.42 11.82 25.07
N GLU A 125 16.33 12.41 25.84
CA GLU A 125 16.85 13.76 25.58
C GLU A 125 17.97 13.74 24.54
N ASP A 126 18.92 12.81 24.65
CA ASP A 126 20.06 12.74 23.74
C ASP A 126 20.64 11.33 23.64
N LEU A 127 21.33 11.06 22.53
CA LEU A 127 22.12 9.86 22.31
C LEU A 127 23.54 10.22 21.89
N ARG A 128 24.54 9.59 22.51
CA ARG A 128 25.90 9.52 21.96
C ARG A 128 25.99 8.30 21.07
N ILE A 129 26.18 8.53 19.78
CA ILE A 129 26.41 7.46 18.81
C ILE A 129 27.92 7.25 18.67
N PRO A 130 28.45 6.04 18.98
CA PRO A 130 29.88 5.78 18.91
C PRO A 130 30.34 5.72 17.44
N THR A 131 31.59 6.10 17.20
CA THR A 131 32.20 6.17 15.86
C THR A 131 32.10 4.83 15.10
N SER A 132 32.27 3.72 15.82
CA SER A 132 32.14 2.36 15.29
C SER A 132 30.74 2.08 14.73
N TYR A 133 29.69 2.59 15.37
CA TYR A 133 28.32 2.42 14.90
C TYR A 133 27.99 3.39 13.77
N THR A 134 28.41 4.65 13.87
CA THR A 134 28.22 5.67 12.83
C THR A 134 28.75 5.19 11.47
N LYS A 135 29.92 4.54 11.45
CA LYS A 135 30.52 3.99 10.21
C LYS A 135 29.73 2.86 9.55
N THR A 136 28.73 2.28 10.22
CA THR A 136 27.87 1.24 9.62
C THR A 136 26.73 1.83 8.77
N PHE A 137 26.53 3.15 8.84
CA PHE A 137 25.48 3.86 8.11
C PHE A 137 26.03 4.61 6.89
N GLN A 138 25.23 4.68 5.83
CA GLN A 138 25.54 5.49 4.66
C GLN A 138 25.53 6.99 4.97
N GLY A 139 24.59 7.43 5.81
CA GLY A 139 24.29 8.84 6.03
C GLY A 139 23.58 9.51 4.84
N PRO A 140 23.59 10.86 4.78
CA PRO A 140 22.92 11.63 3.74
C PRO A 140 23.36 11.24 2.33
N PRO A 141 22.45 11.05 1.36
CA PRO A 141 22.81 10.67 -0.01
C PRO A 141 23.85 11.56 -0.69
N HIS A 142 23.99 12.82 -0.32
CA HIS A 142 24.95 13.74 -0.91
C HIS A 142 25.57 14.63 0.17
N GLY A 143 24.74 15.16 1.06
CA GLY A 143 25.13 16.14 2.07
C GLY A 143 25.40 17.54 1.50
N ILE A 144 25.63 18.48 2.41
CA ILE A 144 25.67 19.93 2.15
C ILE A 144 26.60 20.30 0.99
N GLN A 145 27.85 19.84 1.01
CA GLN A 145 28.88 20.23 0.05
C GLN A 145 28.51 19.78 -1.37
N VAL A 146 28.19 18.50 -1.53
CA VAL A 146 27.86 17.92 -2.85
C VAL A 146 26.55 18.50 -3.38
N GLU A 147 25.57 18.81 -2.52
CA GLU A 147 24.36 19.49 -2.94
C GLU A 147 24.66 20.89 -3.52
N ARG A 148 25.47 21.70 -2.83
CA ARG A 148 25.88 23.01 -3.35
C ARG A 148 26.62 22.90 -4.68
N ASP A 149 27.50 21.91 -4.81
CA ASP A 149 28.24 21.64 -6.05
C ASP A 149 27.30 21.27 -7.20
N LYS A 150 26.33 20.38 -6.95
CA LYS A 150 25.32 19.98 -7.93
C LYS A 150 24.45 21.14 -8.40
N LEU A 151 24.10 22.05 -7.50
CA LEU A 151 23.23 23.19 -7.80
C LEU A 151 24.00 24.41 -8.30
N ASN A 152 25.33 24.42 -8.13
CA ASN A 152 26.20 25.56 -8.37
C ASN A 152 25.76 26.83 -7.60
N LYS A 153 25.48 26.69 -6.30
CA LYS A 153 24.94 27.76 -5.45
C LYS A 153 25.69 27.86 -4.12
N TYR A 154 26.40 28.97 -3.91
CA TYR A 154 27.30 29.19 -2.76
C TYR A 154 27.08 30.57 -2.12
N GLY A 155 27.58 30.73 -0.89
CA GLY A 155 27.67 32.03 -0.21
C GLY A 155 26.36 32.61 0.30
N ARG A 156 25.27 31.85 0.26
CA ARG A 156 23.97 32.22 0.83
C ARG A 156 23.14 30.98 1.19
N PRO A 157 22.12 31.15 2.06
CA PRO A 157 21.01 30.21 2.18
C PRO A 157 20.35 29.92 0.84
N LEU A 158 19.86 28.69 0.68
CA LEU A 158 18.98 28.33 -0.42
C LEU A 158 17.55 28.79 -0.10
N LEU A 159 16.79 29.16 -1.13
CA LEU A 159 15.42 29.63 -0.99
C LEU A 159 14.43 28.61 -1.55
N GLY A 160 13.43 28.26 -0.73
CA GLY A 160 12.38 27.33 -1.08
C GLY A 160 10.97 27.87 -0.86
N CYS A 161 9.97 27.14 -1.35
CA CYS A 161 8.56 27.46 -1.10
C CYS A 161 7.66 26.23 -1.21
N THR A 162 6.84 25.98 -0.19
CA THR A 162 5.75 24.98 -0.26
C THR A 162 4.57 25.55 -1.03
N ILE A 163 4.13 24.87 -2.09
CA ILE A 163 2.97 25.30 -2.89
C ILE A 163 1.69 25.28 -2.03
N LYS A 164 0.79 26.24 -2.29
CA LYS A 164 -0.48 26.46 -1.57
C LYS A 164 -1.64 26.64 -2.56
N PRO A 165 -2.90 26.35 -2.16
CA PRO A 165 -3.33 25.73 -0.88
C PRO A 165 -2.73 24.33 -0.70
N LYS A 166 -2.69 23.81 0.54
CA LYS A 166 -2.02 22.53 0.86
C LYS A 166 -2.54 21.40 -0.04
N LEU A 167 -3.86 21.31 -0.23
CA LEU A 167 -4.54 20.33 -1.08
C LEU A 167 -5.56 21.03 -1.99
N GLY A 168 -5.96 20.37 -3.08
CA GLY A 168 -7.07 20.79 -3.94
C GLY A 168 -6.67 21.44 -5.28
N LEU A 169 -5.38 21.77 -5.49
CA LEU A 169 -4.91 22.18 -6.82
C LEU A 169 -4.84 20.98 -7.78
N SER A 170 -5.20 21.20 -9.04
CA SER A 170 -4.94 20.26 -10.13
C SER A 170 -3.45 20.26 -10.51
N ALA A 171 -2.97 19.18 -11.11
CA ALA A 171 -1.57 19.02 -11.51
C ALA A 171 -1.05 20.18 -12.38
N LYS A 172 -1.84 20.62 -13.37
CA LYS A 172 -1.49 21.73 -14.25
C LYS A 172 -1.34 23.06 -13.51
N ASN A 173 -2.26 23.36 -12.60
CA ASN A 173 -2.18 24.57 -11.79
C ASN A 173 -1.04 24.49 -10.77
N TYR A 174 -0.73 23.29 -10.28
CA TYR A 174 0.45 23.04 -9.45
C TYR A 174 1.74 23.40 -10.21
N GLY A 175 1.92 22.87 -11.42
CA GLY A 175 3.05 23.22 -12.30
C GLY A 175 3.12 24.71 -12.60
N ARG A 176 1.99 25.40 -12.82
CA ARG A 176 1.98 26.87 -12.98
C ARG A 176 2.52 27.58 -11.73
N ALA A 177 2.04 27.21 -10.54
CA ALA A 177 2.52 27.82 -9.31
C ALA A 177 4.02 27.60 -9.08
N VAL A 178 4.51 26.38 -9.39
CA VAL A 178 5.94 26.04 -9.37
C VAL A 178 6.75 26.92 -10.32
N TYR A 179 6.31 27.03 -11.58
CA TYR A 179 7.00 27.86 -12.58
C TYR A 179 7.12 29.31 -12.13
N GLU A 180 6.01 29.92 -11.69
CA GLU A 180 6.00 31.33 -11.27
C GLU A 180 6.92 31.60 -10.08
N CYS A 181 6.98 30.69 -9.10
CA CYS A 181 7.87 30.88 -7.95
C CYS A 181 9.34 30.73 -8.34
N LEU A 182 9.68 29.72 -9.15
CA LEU A 182 11.07 29.44 -9.54
C LEU A 182 11.64 30.53 -10.46
N ARG A 183 10.86 31.00 -11.44
CA ARG A 183 11.29 32.09 -12.33
C ARG A 183 11.50 33.41 -11.58
N GLY A 184 10.77 33.61 -10.48
CA GLY A 184 10.89 34.81 -9.64
C GLY A 184 12.12 34.82 -8.73
N GLY A 185 12.95 33.77 -8.73
CA GLY A 185 14.25 33.78 -8.06
C GLY A 185 14.43 32.77 -6.93
N LEU A 186 13.41 31.97 -6.59
CA LEU A 186 13.61 30.84 -5.67
C LEU A 186 14.49 29.76 -6.31
N ASP A 187 15.26 29.06 -5.47
CA ASP A 187 16.06 27.90 -5.91
C ASP A 187 15.15 26.67 -6.02
N PHE A 188 14.20 26.56 -5.09
CA PHE A 188 13.31 25.43 -4.96
C PHE A 188 11.86 25.80 -4.75
N THR A 189 10.98 24.88 -5.12
CA THR A 189 9.64 24.75 -4.56
C THR A 189 9.44 23.33 -4.04
N LYS A 190 8.35 23.02 -3.36
CA LYS A 190 8.07 21.66 -2.90
C LYS A 190 6.60 21.31 -2.89
N ASP A 191 6.36 20.01 -3.05
CA ASP A 191 5.11 19.39 -2.63
C ASP A 191 4.84 19.69 -1.15
N ASP A 192 3.57 19.86 -0.77
CA ASP A 192 3.19 19.88 0.65
C ASP A 192 3.29 18.45 1.22
N GLU A 193 3.51 18.28 2.52
CA GLU A 193 3.76 16.94 3.11
C GLU A 193 2.60 15.96 2.88
N ASN A 194 1.38 16.47 2.79
CA ASN A 194 0.19 15.66 2.54
C ASN A 194 -0.21 15.60 1.06
N VAL A 195 0.57 16.16 0.14
CA VAL A 195 0.39 15.98 -1.32
C VAL A 195 1.13 14.72 -1.74
N ASN A 196 0.39 13.65 -2.01
CA ASN A 196 0.94 12.36 -2.43
C ASN A 196 0.32 11.97 -3.77
N SER A 197 -0.82 11.27 -3.76
CA SER A 197 -1.63 10.96 -4.94
C SER A 197 -3.11 10.92 -4.57
N GLN A 198 -3.81 12.02 -4.82
CA GLN A 198 -5.21 12.20 -4.43
C GLN A 198 -6.14 12.25 -5.65
N PRO A 199 -7.47 12.11 -5.47
CA PRO A 199 -8.42 12.21 -6.57
C PRO A 199 -8.32 13.50 -7.39
N PHE A 200 -8.04 14.64 -6.74
CA PHE A 200 -7.93 15.95 -7.41
C PHE A 200 -6.60 16.13 -8.15
N MET A 201 -5.57 15.32 -7.85
CA MET A 201 -4.24 15.41 -8.45
C MET A 201 -3.48 14.09 -8.26
N ARG A 202 -3.38 13.29 -9.32
CA ARG A 202 -2.55 12.09 -9.32
C ARG A 202 -1.07 12.45 -9.41
N TRP A 203 -0.24 11.66 -8.75
CA TRP A 203 1.19 11.97 -8.59
C TRP A 203 1.93 12.08 -9.93
N ARG A 204 1.64 11.18 -10.88
CA ARG A 204 2.34 11.14 -12.16
C ARG A 204 2.11 12.40 -12.99
N ASP A 205 0.87 12.89 -13.04
CA ASP A 205 0.52 14.13 -13.75
C ASP A 205 1.22 15.34 -13.11
N ARG A 206 1.26 15.39 -11.77
CA ARG A 206 1.97 16.44 -11.04
C ARG A 206 3.46 16.44 -11.38
N PHE A 207 4.10 15.26 -11.38
CA PHE A 207 5.52 15.12 -11.66
C PHE A 207 5.86 15.65 -13.06
N LEU A 208 5.02 15.35 -14.06
CA LEU A 208 5.18 15.84 -15.43
C LEU A 208 5.09 17.37 -15.52
N PHE A 209 4.02 17.98 -15.01
CA PHE A 209 3.85 19.44 -15.07
C PHE A 209 4.86 20.20 -14.21
N CYS A 210 5.31 19.63 -13.08
CA CYS A 210 6.38 20.22 -12.28
C CYS A 210 7.72 20.13 -12.99
N ALA A 211 8.04 19.01 -13.65
CA ALA A 211 9.27 18.89 -14.44
C ALA A 211 9.31 19.90 -15.59
N GLU A 212 8.19 20.08 -16.32
CA GLU A 212 8.06 21.13 -17.33
C GLU A 212 8.33 22.52 -16.73
N ALA A 213 7.74 22.83 -15.57
CA ALA A 213 7.90 24.10 -14.88
C ALA A 213 9.35 24.35 -14.40
N ILE A 214 10.02 23.32 -13.88
CA ILE A 214 11.44 23.35 -13.49
C ILE A 214 12.28 23.75 -14.70
N TYR A 215 12.18 23.00 -15.79
CA TYR A 215 13.05 23.24 -16.95
C TYR A 215 12.73 24.56 -17.65
N LYS A 216 11.46 24.98 -17.67
CA LYS A 216 11.08 26.30 -18.21
C LYS A 216 11.70 27.44 -17.41
N SER A 217 11.60 27.41 -16.08
CA SER A 217 12.17 28.46 -15.22
C SER A 217 13.70 28.44 -15.21
N GLN A 218 14.33 27.25 -15.25
CA GLN A 218 15.78 27.11 -15.40
C GLN A 218 16.27 27.69 -16.73
N SER A 219 15.57 27.43 -17.83
CA SER A 219 15.94 28.00 -19.14
C SER A 219 15.77 29.53 -19.19
N GLU A 220 14.82 30.08 -18.46
CA GLU A 220 14.56 31.53 -18.39
C GLU A 220 15.60 32.27 -17.53
N THR A 221 16.02 31.66 -16.41
CA THR A 221 16.87 32.31 -15.42
C THR A 221 18.36 31.95 -15.55
N GLY A 222 18.69 30.84 -16.22
CA GLY A 222 20.06 30.31 -16.29
C GLY A 222 20.56 29.65 -15.01
N GLU A 223 19.77 29.62 -13.93
CA GLU A 223 20.12 28.95 -12.68
C GLU A 223 19.51 27.55 -12.62
N ILE A 224 20.23 26.58 -12.02
CA ILE A 224 19.65 25.26 -11.71
C ILE A 224 18.46 25.42 -10.76
N LYS A 225 17.33 24.80 -11.10
CA LYS A 225 16.08 24.83 -10.32
C LYS A 225 15.64 23.44 -9.92
N GLY A 226 14.86 23.35 -8.84
CA GLY A 226 14.26 22.09 -8.43
C GLY A 226 12.86 22.24 -7.83
N HIS A 227 12.13 21.13 -7.81
CA HIS A 227 10.89 21.00 -7.08
C HIS A 227 10.92 19.68 -6.32
N TYR A 228 10.70 19.71 -5.01
CA TYR A 228 10.78 18.49 -4.20
C TYR A 228 9.53 17.65 -4.48
N LEU A 229 9.65 16.68 -5.37
CA LEU A 229 8.57 15.77 -5.74
C LEU A 229 8.37 14.72 -4.65
N ASN A 230 7.16 14.65 -4.07
CA ASN A 230 6.90 13.81 -2.90
C ASN A 230 6.74 12.32 -3.26
N ALA A 231 7.71 11.51 -2.83
CA ALA A 231 7.75 10.07 -3.02
C ALA A 231 6.96 9.28 -1.95
N THR A 232 6.55 9.90 -0.84
CA THR A 232 5.80 9.24 0.24
C THR A 232 4.55 8.53 -0.30
N ALA A 233 4.41 7.23 -0.01
CA ALA A 233 3.35 6.37 -0.51
C ALA A 233 2.88 5.35 0.55
N GLY A 234 1.80 4.62 0.24
CA GLY A 234 1.25 3.61 1.15
C GLY A 234 2.07 2.31 1.24
N THR A 235 2.95 2.05 0.28
CA THR A 235 3.88 0.90 0.30
C THR A 235 5.25 1.32 -0.26
N CYS A 236 6.28 0.54 0.05
CA CYS A 236 7.63 0.78 -0.46
C CYS A 236 7.70 0.69 -1.99
N GLU A 237 6.94 -0.21 -2.62
CA GLU A 237 6.93 -0.38 -4.07
C GLU A 237 6.40 0.87 -4.77
N GLU A 238 5.31 1.46 -4.29
CA GLU A 238 4.78 2.70 -4.84
C GLU A 238 5.68 3.90 -4.52
N MET A 239 6.36 3.92 -3.37
CA MET A 239 7.38 4.94 -3.06
C MET A 239 8.53 4.87 -4.07
N MET A 240 9.05 3.67 -4.31
CA MET A 240 10.14 3.44 -5.27
C MET A 240 9.72 3.78 -6.69
N LYS A 241 8.51 3.41 -7.12
CA LYS A 241 7.98 3.75 -8.44
C LYS A 241 7.94 5.27 -8.69
N ARG A 242 7.62 6.06 -7.65
CA ARG A 242 7.66 7.53 -7.75
C ARG A 242 9.09 8.05 -7.85
N ALA A 243 9.99 7.55 -7.01
CA ALA A 243 11.41 7.94 -7.05
C ALA A 243 12.05 7.59 -8.40
N VAL A 244 11.76 6.41 -8.95
CA VAL A 244 12.19 5.97 -10.28
C VAL A 244 11.66 6.92 -11.36
N PHE A 245 10.39 7.29 -11.31
CA PHE A 245 9.85 8.22 -12.30
C PHE A 245 10.42 9.64 -12.17
N ALA A 246 10.68 10.13 -10.95
CA ALA A 246 11.39 11.40 -10.75
C ALA A 246 12.80 11.36 -11.37
N ARG A 247 13.51 10.26 -11.18
CA ARG A 247 14.82 10.00 -11.81
C ARG A 247 14.72 9.98 -13.34
N GLU A 248 13.72 9.32 -13.91
CA GLU A 248 13.48 9.29 -15.36
C GLU A 248 13.22 10.68 -15.95
N LEU A 249 12.57 11.58 -15.19
CA LEU A 249 12.35 12.97 -15.58
C LEU A 249 13.59 13.85 -15.46
N GLY A 250 14.68 13.35 -14.87
CA GLY A 250 15.94 14.07 -14.69
C GLY A 250 15.90 15.19 -13.64
N VAL A 251 14.89 15.21 -12.77
CA VAL A 251 14.78 16.26 -11.74
C VAL A 251 15.86 16.10 -10.66
N PRO A 252 16.34 17.17 -10.01
CA PRO A 252 17.47 17.07 -9.10
C PRO A 252 17.14 16.54 -7.72
N ILE A 253 15.86 16.57 -7.30
CA ILE A 253 15.47 16.39 -5.90
C ILE A 253 14.07 15.79 -5.74
N VAL A 254 13.92 14.89 -4.77
CA VAL A 254 12.64 14.35 -4.29
C VAL A 254 12.46 14.65 -2.80
N MET A 255 11.26 14.42 -2.25
CA MET A 255 11.04 14.47 -0.81
C MET A 255 10.34 13.24 -0.24
N HIS A 256 10.52 13.04 1.07
CA HIS A 256 9.93 11.96 1.84
C HIS A 256 9.55 12.39 3.26
N ASP A 257 8.44 11.86 3.76
CA ASP A 257 7.92 12.10 5.11
C ASP A 257 8.40 10.96 6.03
N TYR A 258 9.64 11.05 6.52
CA TYR A 258 10.37 9.89 7.06
C TYR A 258 9.75 9.20 8.28
N LEU A 259 9.06 9.94 9.17
CA LEU A 259 8.42 9.34 10.35
C LEU A 259 7.13 8.62 9.97
N THR A 260 6.30 9.23 9.12
CA THR A 260 5.04 8.65 8.68
C THR A 260 5.22 7.53 7.66
N GLY A 261 6.29 7.59 6.85
CA GLY A 261 6.72 6.48 5.99
C GLY A 261 7.52 5.41 6.75
N GLY A 262 8.21 5.80 7.82
CA GLY A 262 9.02 4.95 8.68
C GLY A 262 10.51 4.91 8.29
N PHE A 263 11.37 4.70 9.29
CA PHE A 263 12.84 4.65 9.11
C PHE A 263 13.30 3.59 8.11
N THR A 264 12.65 2.42 8.05
CA THR A 264 13.00 1.39 7.06
C THR A 264 12.81 1.89 5.63
N ALA A 265 11.64 2.46 5.32
CA ALA A 265 11.37 3.03 4.00
C ALA A 265 12.31 4.20 3.68
N ASN A 266 12.58 5.06 4.67
CA ASN A 266 13.49 6.18 4.51
C ASN A 266 14.92 5.73 4.17
N THR A 267 15.47 4.77 4.91
CA THR A 267 16.82 4.24 4.65
C THR A 267 16.90 3.57 3.28
N SER A 268 15.86 2.80 2.87
CA SER A 268 15.79 2.26 1.51
C SER A 268 15.78 3.35 0.44
N LEU A 269 15.01 4.42 0.64
CA LEU A 269 14.96 5.54 -0.30
C LEU A 269 16.28 6.33 -0.31
N ALA A 270 16.96 6.48 0.83
CA ALA A 270 18.25 7.15 0.92
C ALA A 270 19.35 6.39 0.16
N HIS A 271 19.39 5.06 0.25
CA HIS A 271 20.27 4.23 -0.56
C HIS A 271 19.96 4.39 -2.06
N TYR A 272 18.68 4.33 -2.43
CA TYR A 272 18.27 4.56 -3.82
C TYR A 272 18.68 5.93 -4.34
N CYS A 273 18.49 6.99 -3.56
CA CYS A 273 18.84 8.36 -3.92
C CYS A 273 20.35 8.54 -4.14
N ARG A 274 21.18 7.91 -3.30
CA ARG A 274 22.63 7.84 -3.47
C ARG A 274 23.00 7.19 -4.81
N ASP A 275 22.45 6.01 -5.08
CA ASP A 275 22.76 5.22 -6.27
C ASP A 275 22.27 5.87 -7.58
N ASN A 276 21.28 6.77 -7.48
CA ASN A 276 20.62 7.38 -8.63
C ASN A 276 20.86 8.90 -8.76
N GLY A 277 21.70 9.48 -7.89
CA GLY A 277 22.09 10.88 -7.96
C GLY A 277 20.98 11.88 -7.61
N LEU A 278 19.91 11.46 -6.94
CA LEU A 278 18.81 12.31 -6.50
C LEU A 278 19.08 12.91 -5.12
N LEU A 279 18.89 14.23 -4.95
CA LEU A 279 18.84 14.82 -3.62
C LEU A 279 17.58 14.35 -2.87
N LEU A 280 17.69 14.14 -1.56
CA LEU A 280 16.59 13.65 -0.73
C LEU A 280 16.22 14.65 0.37
N HIS A 281 15.11 15.37 0.15
CA HIS A 281 14.56 16.26 1.18
C HIS A 281 13.67 15.52 2.18
N ILE A 282 13.91 15.71 3.47
CA ILE A 282 13.12 15.09 4.53
C ILE A 282 12.19 16.09 5.19
N HIS A 283 10.90 15.80 5.12
CA HIS A 283 9.90 16.50 5.90
C HIS A 283 9.57 15.70 7.17
N ARG A 284 9.48 16.40 8.30
CA ARG A 284 9.33 15.79 9.63
C ARG A 284 7.89 15.63 10.09
N ALA A 285 6.96 15.31 9.18
CA ALA A 285 5.55 15.14 9.53
C ALA A 285 5.42 14.17 10.74
N MET A 286 4.50 14.46 11.67
CA MET A 286 4.28 13.73 12.94
C MET A 286 5.31 13.97 14.07
N HIS A 287 6.43 14.66 13.84
CA HIS A 287 7.48 14.82 14.88
C HIS A 287 6.97 15.40 16.21
N ALA A 288 6.13 16.43 16.17
CA ALA A 288 5.60 17.11 17.34
C ALA A 288 4.63 16.27 18.20
N VAL A 289 4.19 15.11 17.70
CA VAL A 289 3.50 14.11 18.54
C VAL A 289 4.46 13.48 19.54
N ILE A 290 5.75 13.44 19.21
CA ILE A 290 6.81 12.76 19.94
C ILE A 290 7.70 13.75 20.70
N ASP A 291 8.03 14.90 20.12
CA ASP A 291 9.11 15.75 20.64
C ASP A 291 8.67 17.00 21.41
N ARG A 292 7.38 17.36 21.35
CA ARG A 292 6.87 18.64 21.84
C ARG A 292 6.89 18.80 23.36
N GLN A 293 6.59 17.74 24.09
CA GLN A 293 6.43 17.82 25.55
C GLN A 293 7.78 17.57 26.24
N LYS A 294 8.18 18.48 27.13
CA LYS A 294 9.45 18.37 27.87
C LYS A 294 9.49 17.16 28.81
N ASN A 295 8.36 16.70 29.31
CA ASN A 295 8.27 15.63 30.30
C ASN A 295 8.22 14.21 29.71
N HIS A 296 7.92 14.03 28.42
CA HIS A 296 7.73 12.71 27.82
C HIS A 296 8.01 12.71 26.32
N GLY A 297 8.60 11.63 25.80
CA GLY A 297 8.75 11.38 24.37
C GLY A 297 10.20 11.26 23.90
N ILE A 298 10.54 11.85 22.76
CA ILE A 298 11.91 11.84 22.24
C ILE A 298 12.21 13.25 21.74
N HIS A 299 13.23 13.90 22.30
CA HIS A 299 13.59 15.24 21.85
C HIS A 299 14.02 15.23 20.37
N PHE A 300 13.70 16.28 19.62
CA PHE A 300 13.98 16.37 18.18
C PHE A 300 15.46 16.16 17.81
N ARG A 301 16.41 16.59 18.66
CA ARG A 301 17.86 16.33 18.49
C ARG A 301 18.21 14.86 18.29
N VAL A 302 17.49 13.94 18.95
CA VAL A 302 17.69 12.49 18.79
C VAL A 302 17.14 12.05 17.43
N LEU A 303 15.97 12.57 17.04
CA LEU A 303 15.39 12.31 15.73
C LEU A 303 16.26 12.87 14.58
N ALA A 304 16.92 14.00 14.80
CA ALA A 304 17.88 14.61 13.90
C ALA A 304 19.14 13.71 13.73
N LYS A 305 19.72 13.21 14.83
CA LYS A 305 20.82 12.22 14.79
C LYS A 305 20.39 10.95 14.04
N ALA A 306 19.21 10.43 14.36
CA ALA A 306 18.66 9.23 13.72
C ALA A 306 18.44 9.41 12.21
N LEU A 307 17.97 10.58 11.78
CA LEU A 307 17.81 10.88 10.36
C LEU A 307 19.18 11.06 9.68
N ARG A 308 20.14 11.77 10.29
CA ARG A 308 21.49 11.91 9.72
C ARG A 308 22.13 10.54 9.47
N MET A 309 21.92 9.56 10.35
CA MET A 309 22.34 8.17 10.12
C MET A 309 21.52 7.46 9.03
N SER A 310 20.17 7.51 9.09
CA SER A 310 19.28 6.86 8.11
C SER A 310 19.49 7.36 6.68
N GLY A 311 19.77 8.67 6.54
CA GLY A 311 20.05 9.34 5.29
C GLY A 311 18.93 10.29 4.86
N GLY A 312 19.29 11.56 4.72
CA GLY A 312 18.50 12.63 4.12
C GLY A 312 19.40 13.84 3.91
N ASP A 313 19.33 14.49 2.76
CA ASP A 313 20.17 15.65 2.43
C ASP A 313 19.66 16.92 3.12
N HIS A 314 18.34 17.01 3.28
CA HIS A 314 17.68 18.08 4.04
C HIS A 314 16.86 17.53 5.20
N ILE A 315 16.69 18.33 6.26
CA ILE A 315 15.61 18.11 7.24
C ILE A 315 15.06 19.44 7.77
N HIS A 316 13.73 19.50 7.94
CA HIS A 316 13.09 20.61 8.64
C HIS A 316 13.57 20.72 10.10
N SER A 317 14.03 21.91 10.50
CA SER A 317 14.71 22.14 11.78
C SER A 317 14.11 23.30 12.59
N GLY A 318 12.86 23.69 12.32
CA GLY A 318 12.22 24.82 13.01
C GLY A 318 12.67 26.17 12.46
N THR A 319 12.15 27.25 13.03
CA THR A 319 12.38 28.62 12.52
C THR A 319 12.72 29.64 13.60
N VAL A 320 12.53 29.29 14.88
CA VAL A 320 12.56 30.19 16.04
C VAL A 320 11.47 31.27 16.01
N VAL A 321 11.37 32.04 14.94
CA VAL A 321 10.49 33.22 14.80
C VAL A 321 9.18 32.95 14.05
N GLY A 322 9.02 31.75 13.49
CA GLY A 322 7.84 31.38 12.70
C GLY A 322 6.70 30.83 13.56
N LYS A 323 5.70 30.28 12.88
CA LYS A 323 4.43 29.86 13.51
C LYS A 323 4.50 28.53 14.29
N LEU A 324 5.62 27.81 14.19
CA LEU A 324 5.83 26.52 14.83
C LEU A 324 6.87 26.70 15.92
N GLU A 325 6.71 26.00 17.03
CA GLU A 325 7.64 26.09 18.16
C GLU A 325 9.09 25.80 17.76
N GLY A 326 10.00 26.56 18.36
CA GLY A 326 11.44 26.34 18.33
C GLY A 326 12.12 27.32 19.26
N GLU A 327 12.55 26.87 20.43
CA GLU A 327 13.43 27.68 21.30
C GLU A 327 14.80 27.85 20.62
N ARG A 328 15.40 29.03 20.75
CA ARG A 328 16.57 29.44 19.96
C ARG A 328 17.79 28.58 20.26
N GLU A 329 18.16 28.43 21.53
CA GLU A 329 19.39 27.71 21.91
C GLU A 329 19.28 26.21 21.66
N ILE A 330 18.10 25.61 21.90
CA ILE A 330 17.80 24.24 21.49
C ILE A 330 17.94 24.07 19.97
N THR A 331 17.43 25.03 19.20
CA THR A 331 17.47 25.00 17.74
C THR A 331 18.89 25.05 17.22
N LEU A 332 19.73 25.94 17.75
CA LEU A 332 21.14 26.02 17.43
C LEU A 332 21.84 24.69 17.74
N GLY A 333 21.57 24.09 18.91
CA GLY A 333 22.17 22.81 19.29
C GLY A 333 21.91 21.67 18.31
N PHE A 334 20.67 21.47 17.87
CA PHE A 334 20.40 20.41 16.89
C PHE A 334 20.77 20.77 15.45
N VAL A 335 20.92 22.06 15.12
CA VAL A 335 21.48 22.50 13.83
C VAL A 335 22.97 22.15 13.76
N ASP A 336 23.73 22.38 14.83
CA ASP A 336 25.14 21.99 14.92
C ASP A 336 25.28 20.45 14.78
N LEU A 337 24.41 19.68 15.46
CA LEU A 337 24.36 18.21 15.32
C LEU A 337 24.04 17.72 13.90
N LEU A 338 23.34 18.51 13.09
CA LEU A 338 23.03 18.17 11.70
C LEU A 338 24.17 18.50 10.74
N ARG A 339 24.91 19.59 10.99
CA ARG A 339 25.91 20.11 10.04
C ARG A 339 27.33 19.70 10.36
N ASP A 340 27.72 19.82 11.62
CA ASP A 340 29.12 19.79 12.01
C ASP A 340 29.63 18.36 12.10
N ASP A 341 30.95 18.18 11.96
CA ASP A 341 31.58 16.86 12.08
C ASP A 341 31.80 16.47 13.54
N PHE A 342 32.08 17.44 14.40
CA PHE A 342 32.34 17.24 15.83
C PHE A 342 31.62 18.29 16.65
N ILE A 343 30.83 17.84 17.62
CA ILE A 343 30.01 18.69 18.48
C ILE A 343 30.37 18.39 19.93
N GLU A 344 30.84 19.38 20.67
CA GLU A 344 31.16 19.26 22.09
C GLU A 344 29.89 19.22 22.96
N LYS A 345 30.00 18.57 24.13
CA LYS A 345 28.97 18.65 25.16
C LYS A 345 28.73 20.10 25.56
N ASP A 346 27.51 20.59 25.33
CA ASP A 346 27.04 21.90 25.74
C ASP A 346 25.59 21.83 26.26
N ARG A 347 25.44 21.85 27.59
CA ARG A 347 24.13 21.81 28.24
C ARG A 347 23.29 23.08 28.00
N SER A 348 23.93 24.20 27.67
CA SER A 348 23.23 25.47 27.36
C SER A 348 22.52 25.46 26.01
N ARG A 349 22.80 24.45 25.17
CA ARG A 349 22.08 24.14 23.92
C ARG A 349 21.40 22.77 23.94
N GLY A 350 21.36 22.13 25.10
CA GLY A 350 20.76 20.81 25.29
C GLY A 350 21.57 19.65 24.69
N ILE A 351 22.88 19.82 24.46
CA ILE A 351 23.77 18.76 24.01
C ILE A 351 24.35 18.07 25.26
N TYR A 352 23.95 16.82 25.50
CA TYR A 352 24.34 16.08 26.71
C TYR A 352 25.65 15.35 26.55
N PHE A 353 25.99 14.99 25.30
CA PHE A 353 27.19 14.24 24.96
C PHE A 353 27.93 14.88 23.81
N THR A 354 29.26 14.84 23.87
CA THR A 354 30.10 15.09 22.70
C THR A 354 29.77 14.05 21.62
N GLN A 355 29.58 14.50 20.38
CA GLN A 355 29.26 13.67 19.23
C GLN A 355 30.30 13.89 18.12
N ASP A 356 30.98 12.81 17.75
CA ASP A 356 31.85 12.74 16.57
C ASP A 356 31.12 11.98 15.45
N TRP A 357 30.97 12.61 14.30
CA TRP A 357 30.33 12.04 13.12
C TRP A 357 31.30 11.34 12.18
N VAL A 358 32.61 11.40 12.43
CA VAL A 358 33.67 10.71 11.69
C VAL A 358 33.48 10.80 10.18
N SER A 359 33.27 12.03 9.70
CA SER A 359 33.08 12.41 8.31
C SER A 359 31.76 11.95 7.67
N LEU A 360 30.74 11.60 8.47
CA LEU A 360 29.39 11.41 7.95
C LEU A 360 28.89 12.76 7.40
N PRO A 361 28.40 12.84 6.15
CA PRO A 361 28.03 14.12 5.55
C PRO A 361 27.04 14.92 6.42
N GLY A 362 27.20 16.25 6.39
CA GLY A 362 26.25 17.16 7.03
C GLY A 362 24.90 17.16 6.31
N VAL A 363 23.84 17.41 7.07
CA VAL A 363 22.46 17.56 6.58
C VAL A 363 22.11 19.04 6.57
N LEU A 364 21.52 19.53 5.48
CA LEU A 364 21.11 20.92 5.34
C LEU A 364 19.84 21.19 6.20
N PRO A 365 19.92 22.04 7.24
CA PRO A 365 18.75 22.42 8.04
C PRO A 365 17.79 23.29 7.21
N VAL A 366 16.49 22.98 7.32
CA VAL A 366 15.43 23.70 6.60
C VAL A 366 14.56 24.48 7.58
N ALA A 367 14.60 25.81 7.48
CA ALA A 367 13.74 26.71 8.24
C ALA A 367 12.46 26.99 7.43
N SER A 368 11.31 26.51 7.92
CA SER A 368 10.04 26.59 7.19
C SER A 368 8.84 26.76 8.12
N GLY A 369 7.92 27.66 7.73
CA GLY A 369 6.59 27.79 8.33
C GLY A 369 6.36 29.13 9.03
N GLY A 370 5.46 29.95 8.48
CA GLY A 370 5.06 31.22 9.10
C GLY A 370 6.10 32.34 9.01
N ILE A 371 7.15 32.18 8.21
CA ILE A 371 8.19 33.18 7.99
C ILE A 371 7.91 34.05 6.75
N HIS A 372 8.45 35.26 6.75
CA HIS A 372 8.30 36.30 5.70
C HIS A 372 9.52 37.24 5.69
N VAL A 373 9.58 38.20 4.75
CA VAL A 373 10.76 39.06 4.49
C VAL A 373 11.34 39.77 5.72
N TRP A 374 10.52 40.24 6.67
CA TRP A 374 11.02 40.85 7.92
C TRP A 374 11.80 39.89 8.83
N HIS A 375 11.58 38.58 8.70
CA HIS A 375 12.32 37.58 9.45
C HIS A 375 13.69 37.26 8.83
N MET A 376 13.97 37.74 7.61
CA MET A 376 15.19 37.39 6.88
C MET A 376 16.48 37.67 7.66
N PRO A 377 16.69 38.84 8.30
CA PRO A 377 17.91 39.09 9.05
C PRO A 377 18.14 38.08 10.18
N ALA A 378 17.08 37.79 10.96
CA ALA A 378 17.14 36.82 12.05
C ALA A 378 17.40 35.40 11.55
N LEU A 379 16.77 34.99 10.45
CA LEU A 379 16.99 33.67 9.86
C LEU A 379 18.42 33.49 9.33
N THR A 380 18.97 34.51 8.66
CA THR A 380 20.35 34.51 8.17
C THR A 380 21.36 34.48 9.32
N GLU A 381 21.06 35.12 10.45
CA GLU A 381 21.90 35.10 11.64
C GLU A 381 21.85 33.75 12.36
N ILE A 382 20.65 33.20 12.60
CA ILE A 382 20.46 31.94 13.34
C ILE A 382 20.99 30.74 12.56
N PHE A 383 20.61 30.62 11.29
CA PHE A 383 20.88 29.40 10.51
C PHE A 383 22.13 29.50 9.65
N GLY A 384 22.67 30.70 9.39
CA GLY A 384 23.83 30.88 8.52
C GLY A 384 23.60 30.40 7.09
N ASP A 385 24.68 30.32 6.30
CA ASP A 385 24.59 30.07 4.85
C ASP A 385 24.12 28.66 4.52
N ASP A 386 24.56 27.64 5.25
CA ASP A 386 24.16 26.25 5.07
C ASP A 386 22.78 26.00 5.68
N SER A 387 21.76 26.61 5.06
CA SER A 387 20.34 26.45 5.38
C SER A 387 19.46 26.58 4.14
N VAL A 388 18.25 26.00 4.19
CA VAL A 388 17.17 26.33 3.24
C VAL A 388 16.08 27.10 3.96
N LEU A 389 15.79 28.32 3.50
CA LEU A 389 14.71 29.15 4.05
C LEU A 389 13.47 29.06 3.15
N GLN A 390 12.35 28.58 3.71
CA GLN A 390 11.15 28.27 2.94
C GLN A 390 9.96 29.20 3.23
N PHE A 391 9.54 29.92 2.20
CA PHE A 391 8.48 30.93 2.27
C PHE A 391 7.24 30.49 1.49
N GLY A 392 6.41 29.61 2.06
CA GLY A 392 5.15 29.19 1.42
C GLY A 392 4.14 30.34 1.29
N GLY A 393 3.48 30.68 2.40
CA GLY A 393 2.58 31.85 2.45
C GLY A 393 3.30 33.17 2.16
N GLY A 394 4.57 33.28 2.57
CA GLY A 394 5.43 34.43 2.31
C GLY A 394 5.83 34.65 0.84
N THR A 395 5.46 33.73 -0.06
CA THR A 395 5.62 33.89 -1.52
C THR A 395 4.25 33.97 -2.20
N LEU A 396 3.41 32.94 -2.04
CA LEU A 396 2.12 32.84 -2.73
C LEU A 396 1.07 33.84 -2.21
N GLY A 397 1.27 34.37 -1.00
CA GLY A 397 0.41 35.41 -0.41
C GLY A 397 0.81 36.83 -0.81
N HIS A 398 1.83 37.01 -1.65
CA HIS A 398 2.25 38.33 -2.11
C HIS A 398 1.14 38.97 -2.97
N PRO A 399 0.81 40.26 -2.76
CA PRO A 399 -0.35 40.91 -3.39
C PRO A 399 -0.23 41.01 -4.93
N TRP A 400 0.98 40.91 -5.47
CA TRP A 400 1.25 40.98 -6.91
C TRP A 400 1.50 39.60 -7.55
N GLY A 401 1.26 38.51 -6.81
CA GLY A 401 1.42 37.14 -7.29
C GLY A 401 2.77 36.50 -6.96
N ASN A 402 2.92 35.24 -7.37
CA ASN A 402 4.00 34.34 -6.92
C ASN A 402 5.40 34.82 -7.31
N ALA A 403 5.61 35.25 -8.55
CA ALA A 403 6.93 35.68 -9.02
C ALA A 403 7.42 36.94 -8.27
N PRO A 404 6.61 38.01 -8.11
CA PRO A 404 6.99 39.12 -7.22
C PRO A 404 7.27 38.71 -5.77
N GLY A 405 6.48 37.78 -5.21
CA GLY A 405 6.77 37.25 -3.88
C GLY A 405 8.12 36.54 -3.78
N ALA A 406 8.50 35.79 -4.83
CA ALA A 406 9.80 35.15 -4.91
C ALA A 406 10.95 36.16 -5.04
N VAL A 407 10.75 37.22 -5.85
CA VAL A 407 11.71 38.33 -5.99
C VAL A 407 11.92 39.02 -4.64
N ALA A 408 10.84 39.34 -3.92
CA ALA A 408 10.92 39.98 -2.61
C ALA A 408 11.77 39.16 -1.62
N ASN A 409 11.54 37.85 -1.53
CA ASN A 409 12.33 36.96 -0.66
C ASN A 409 13.79 36.86 -1.10
N ARG A 410 14.06 36.79 -2.41
CA ARG A 410 15.42 36.75 -2.95
C ARG A 410 16.20 38.02 -2.66
N VAL A 411 15.59 39.19 -2.92
CA VAL A 411 16.19 40.50 -2.66
C VAL A 411 16.48 40.68 -1.16
N ALA A 412 15.51 40.36 -0.29
CA ALA A 412 15.71 40.45 1.15
C ALA A 412 16.89 39.59 1.62
N LEU A 413 17.01 38.36 1.10
CA LEU A 413 18.11 37.47 1.46
C LEU A 413 19.46 38.01 1.01
N GLU A 414 19.58 38.41 -0.25
CA GLU A 414 20.85 38.90 -0.80
C GLU A 414 21.29 40.20 -0.12
N ALA A 415 20.36 41.10 0.21
CA ALA A 415 20.65 42.31 1.00
C ALA A 415 21.18 41.97 2.40
N CYS A 416 20.57 41.00 3.10
CA CYS A 416 21.05 40.55 4.40
C CYS A 416 22.44 39.91 4.32
N VAL A 417 22.68 39.04 3.33
CA VAL A 417 23.98 38.39 3.13
C VAL A 417 25.06 39.41 2.80
N GLN A 418 24.76 40.37 1.91
CA GLN A 418 25.68 41.46 1.58
C GLN A 418 26.03 42.27 2.84
N ALA A 419 25.02 42.75 3.57
CA ALA A 419 25.22 43.55 4.77
C ALA A 419 26.04 42.81 5.84
N ARG A 420 25.75 41.53 6.07
CA ARG A 420 26.53 40.67 6.98
C ARG A 420 27.98 40.56 6.55
N ASN A 421 28.22 40.34 5.26
CA ASN A 421 29.57 40.19 4.71
C ASN A 421 30.34 41.52 4.72
N GLU A 422 29.65 42.66 4.71
CA GLU A 422 30.19 44.01 4.92
C GLU A 422 30.41 44.34 6.42
N GLY A 423 30.07 43.42 7.34
CA GLY A 423 30.32 43.56 8.78
C GLY A 423 29.19 44.23 9.57
N ARG A 424 28.00 44.41 8.98
CA ARG A 424 26.83 44.94 9.69
C ARG A 424 26.22 43.90 10.64
N ASP A 425 25.67 44.35 11.76
CA ASP A 425 25.05 43.47 12.75
C ASP A 425 23.58 43.20 12.37
N LEU A 426 23.30 42.03 11.80
CA LEU A 426 21.93 41.67 11.37
C LEU A 426 20.92 41.64 12.52
N ALA A 427 21.34 41.32 13.75
CA ALA A 427 20.44 41.26 14.89
C ALA A 427 19.96 42.65 15.33
N ARG A 428 20.79 43.68 15.12
CA ARG A 428 20.49 45.07 15.49
C ARG A 428 19.98 45.91 14.33
N GLU A 429 20.59 45.77 13.16
CA GLU A 429 20.38 46.61 11.99
C GLU A 429 19.46 45.97 10.94
N GLY A 430 18.99 44.74 11.16
CA GLY A 430 18.23 43.96 10.18
C GLY A 430 17.02 44.68 9.57
N ASN A 431 16.23 45.38 10.40
CA ASN A 431 15.08 46.12 9.92
C ASN A 431 15.46 47.31 9.03
N GLU A 432 16.60 47.95 9.28
CA GLU A 432 17.09 49.08 8.50
C GLU A 432 17.59 48.59 7.14
N ILE A 433 18.35 47.50 7.11
CA ILE A 433 18.81 46.82 5.88
C ILE A 433 17.63 46.50 4.96
N ILE A 434 16.56 45.91 5.51
CA ILE A 434 15.36 45.60 4.73
C ILE A 434 14.70 46.87 4.18
N ARG A 435 14.56 47.92 4.99
CA ARG A 435 13.99 49.21 4.53
C ARG A 435 14.85 49.89 3.48
N GLU A 436 16.17 49.76 3.54
CA GLU A 436 17.08 50.26 2.51
C GLU A 436 16.90 49.52 1.19
N ALA A 437 16.76 48.20 1.23
CA ALA A 437 16.47 47.38 0.05
C ALA A 437 15.09 47.72 -0.58
N CYS A 438 14.08 48.04 0.23
CA CYS A 438 12.76 48.49 -0.26
C CYS A 438 12.83 49.75 -1.15
N LYS A 439 13.86 50.58 -1.03
CA LYS A 439 13.99 51.82 -1.83
C LYS A 439 14.17 51.54 -3.32
N TRP A 440 14.69 50.38 -3.67
CA TRP A 440 14.99 50.00 -5.06
C TRP A 440 14.31 48.69 -5.51
N SER A 441 13.71 47.91 -4.60
CA SER A 441 12.85 46.77 -4.94
C SER A 441 11.39 47.03 -4.54
N PRO A 442 10.52 47.35 -5.52
CA PRO A 442 9.09 47.52 -5.29
C PRO A 442 8.40 46.26 -4.74
N GLU A 443 8.83 45.08 -5.20
CA GLU A 443 8.31 43.79 -4.73
C GLU A 443 8.58 43.59 -3.24
N LEU A 444 9.81 43.88 -2.80
CA LEU A 444 10.15 43.82 -1.37
C LEU A 444 9.35 44.85 -0.56
N ALA A 445 9.20 46.08 -1.06
CA ALA A 445 8.40 47.09 -0.39
C ALA A 445 6.93 46.65 -0.18
N ALA A 446 6.32 46.05 -1.21
CA ALA A 446 4.97 45.51 -1.13
C ALA A 446 4.87 44.35 -0.12
N ALA A 447 5.81 43.41 -0.13
CA ALA A 447 5.88 42.32 0.85
C ALA A 447 6.03 42.84 2.29
N CYS A 448 6.89 43.84 2.49
CA CYS A 448 7.13 44.46 3.77
C CYS A 448 5.88 45.12 4.33
N GLU A 449 5.11 45.84 3.51
CA GLU A 449 3.89 46.50 3.95
C GLU A 449 2.82 45.51 4.41
N VAL A 450 2.69 44.37 3.73
CA VAL A 450 1.69 43.34 4.05
C VAL A 450 1.96 42.65 5.38
N TRP A 451 3.22 42.40 5.74
CA TRP A 451 3.58 41.56 6.89
C TRP A 451 4.31 42.27 8.04
N LYS A 452 4.42 43.60 8.04
CA LYS A 452 5.17 44.36 9.07
C LYS A 452 4.70 44.15 10.51
N GLU A 453 3.42 43.84 10.70
CA GLU A 453 2.81 43.65 12.04
C GLU A 453 2.70 42.18 12.44
N ILE A 454 3.04 41.25 11.55
CA ILE A 454 2.87 39.82 11.81
C ILE A 454 4.09 39.28 12.57
N LYS A 455 3.85 38.78 13.77
CA LYS A 455 4.82 38.09 14.62
C LYS A 455 4.17 36.91 15.33
N PHE A 456 4.98 35.92 15.71
CA PHE A 456 4.53 34.74 16.46
C PHE A 456 5.27 34.68 17.80
N GLU A 457 4.75 35.38 18.81
CA GLU A 457 5.35 35.47 20.14
C GLU A 457 4.54 34.62 21.13
N PHE A 458 5.01 33.40 21.37
CA PHE A 458 4.41 32.45 22.31
C PHE A 458 5.50 31.81 23.17
N GLU A 459 5.16 31.47 24.41
CA GLU A 459 6.06 30.73 25.29
C GLU A 459 6.30 29.32 24.74
N ALA A 460 7.56 28.87 24.75
CA ALA A 460 7.93 27.54 24.28
C ALA A 460 7.61 26.47 25.33
N MET A 461 7.07 25.33 24.91
CA MET A 461 6.81 24.19 25.77
C MET A 461 8.08 23.39 26.05
N ASP A 462 8.92 23.22 25.03
CA ASP A 462 10.23 22.60 25.17
C ASP A 462 11.31 23.67 25.43
N THR A 463 11.78 23.71 26.68
CA THR A 463 12.76 24.68 27.18
C THR A 463 13.93 23.98 27.85
N LEU A 464 15.11 24.60 27.82
CA LEU A 464 16.25 24.12 28.59
C LEU A 464 16.06 24.37 30.09
N VAL A 465 16.76 23.57 30.89
CA VAL A 465 16.87 23.81 32.34
C VAL A 465 18.22 24.48 32.56
N LEU A 466 18.22 25.78 32.86
CA LEU A 466 19.43 26.54 33.17
C LEU A 466 19.91 26.17 34.59
N GLU A 467 21.13 25.65 34.71
CA GLU A 467 21.85 25.63 35.99
C GLU A 467 22.16 27.08 36.40
N TYR A 468 21.39 27.62 37.33
CA TYR A 468 21.68 28.95 37.90
C TYR A 468 23.00 28.91 38.68
N ARG A 469 24.06 29.50 38.10
CA ARG A 469 25.17 30.04 38.90
C ARG A 469 24.66 31.26 39.67
N CYS A 470 24.81 31.19 40.99
CA CYS A 470 24.22 32.06 42.02
C CYS A 470 24.43 33.58 41.81
N GLY A 471 23.40 34.38 42.11
CA GLY A 471 23.47 35.86 42.14
C GLY A 471 22.18 36.57 42.61
N LEU A 472 21.92 36.55 43.93
CA LEU A 472 21.20 37.54 44.78
C LEU A 472 19.81 38.12 44.40
N SER A 473 18.79 37.56 45.08
CA SER A 473 17.77 38.22 45.95
C SER A 473 16.61 39.06 45.34
N LYS A 474 15.39 38.87 45.89
CA LYS A 474 14.41 39.98 46.04
C LYS A 474 12.90 39.80 45.75
N SER A 475 12.16 38.93 46.43
CA SER A 475 10.73 39.08 46.86
C SER A 475 9.60 39.49 45.88
N ILE A 476 8.51 38.71 45.84
CA ILE A 476 7.18 39.10 46.38
C ILE A 476 6.29 37.86 46.54
N ASN A 477 5.62 37.78 47.69
CA ASN A 477 4.70 36.73 48.14
C ASN A 477 3.24 36.98 47.72
N SER A 478 2.48 35.87 47.69
CA SER A 478 1.19 35.64 48.37
C SER A 478 -0.09 35.45 47.53
N LEU A 479 -0.73 34.30 47.79
CA LEU A 479 -2.17 33.97 48.00
C LEU A 479 -2.61 32.79 47.11
N GLY A 480 -3.08 31.63 47.60
CA GLY A 480 -3.35 31.12 48.95
C GLY A 480 -3.71 29.62 48.91
N ASP A 481 -3.72 28.96 50.09
CA ASP A 481 -3.98 27.51 50.28
C ASP A 481 -5.51 27.15 50.39
N PRO A 482 -5.94 25.94 50.83
CA PRO A 482 -6.52 24.90 49.96
C PRO A 482 -7.94 24.47 50.44
N ILE A 483 -8.61 23.54 49.74
CA ILE A 483 -9.82 22.88 50.25
C ILE A 483 -9.75 21.35 50.04
N GLU A 484 -10.12 20.64 51.11
CA GLU A 484 -9.98 19.20 51.40
C GLU A 484 -10.92 18.23 50.66
N ASN A 485 -10.40 17.01 50.50
CA ASN A 485 -10.97 15.65 50.58
C ASN A 485 -12.49 15.40 50.56
N THR A 486 -12.87 14.37 49.77
CA THR A 486 -13.72 13.26 50.25
C THR A 486 -13.33 11.92 49.60
N SER A 487 -13.15 10.93 50.46
CA SER A 487 -12.84 9.50 50.27
C SER A 487 -14.06 8.65 49.89
N VAL A 488 -13.92 7.64 49.02
CA VAL A 488 -14.66 6.35 49.12
C VAL A 488 -13.82 5.19 48.52
N ASN A 489 -13.99 4.03 49.14
CA ASN A 489 -13.22 2.78 49.21
C ASN A 489 -13.10 1.88 47.96
N GLU A 490 -12.09 1.02 48.05
CA GLU A 490 -11.74 -0.14 47.21
C GLU A 490 -12.75 -1.30 47.31
N ASP A 491 -12.82 -2.14 46.27
CA ASP A 491 -13.20 -3.55 46.39
C ASP A 491 -12.35 -4.46 45.49
N GLN A 492 -11.93 -5.57 46.10
CA GLN A 492 -10.98 -6.58 45.64
C GLN A 492 -11.63 -7.62 44.71
N ILE A 493 -10.88 -8.12 43.72
CA ILE A 493 -11.17 -9.41 43.08
C ILE A 493 -9.94 -10.32 43.20
N ARG A 494 -10.11 -11.38 44.00
CA ARG A 494 -9.21 -12.53 44.15
C ARG A 494 -9.33 -13.47 42.94
N ASN A 495 -8.20 -13.99 42.49
CA ASN A 495 -8.08 -15.16 41.64
C ASN A 495 -8.12 -16.42 42.52
N ASP A 496 -9.01 -17.36 42.24
CA ASP A 496 -8.88 -18.76 42.64
C ASP A 496 -9.22 -19.64 41.42
N MET A 497 -8.23 -20.42 40.97
CA MET A 497 -8.41 -21.56 40.09
C MET A 497 -8.16 -22.81 40.93
N ASP A 498 -9.18 -23.65 41.10
CA ASP A 498 -8.98 -25.10 41.04
C ASP A 498 -10.30 -25.86 40.84
N LYS A 499 -10.23 -26.81 39.90
CA LYS A 499 -10.93 -28.11 39.74
C LYS A 499 -12.45 -28.22 39.97
N ASP A 500 -13.13 -28.72 38.94
CA ASP A 500 -13.85 -30.00 39.05
C ASP A 500 -14.28 -30.55 37.67
N ILE A 501 -13.91 -31.80 37.40
CA ILE A 501 -14.46 -32.65 36.34
C ILE A 501 -15.66 -33.40 36.94
N PRO A 502 -16.86 -33.34 36.34
CA PRO A 502 -17.89 -34.33 36.61
C PRO A 502 -17.95 -35.36 35.48
N SER A 503 -17.60 -36.59 35.84
CA SER A 503 -18.10 -37.83 35.23
C SER A 503 -19.60 -37.98 35.48
N GLY A 504 -20.39 -38.40 34.49
CA GLY A 504 -21.78 -38.80 34.70
C GLY A 504 -22.56 -38.98 33.40
N ASN A 505 -22.77 -40.25 33.04
CA ASN A 505 -23.61 -40.72 31.94
C ASN A 505 -25.02 -40.12 31.98
N ASP A 506 -25.52 -39.66 30.84
CA ASP A 506 -26.82 -40.09 30.34
C ASP A 506 -26.85 -40.05 28.81
N SER A 507 -27.32 -41.16 28.26
CA SER A 507 -27.27 -41.54 26.87
C SER A 507 -28.40 -40.89 26.07
N ASP A 508 -28.04 -40.13 25.02
CA ASP A 508 -28.89 -40.02 23.85
C ASP A 508 -28.06 -40.27 22.58
N ASN A 509 -28.42 -41.38 21.94
CA ASN A 509 -27.72 -42.01 20.84
C ASN A 509 -28.12 -41.33 19.53
N SER A 510 -27.26 -40.49 18.97
CA SER A 510 -27.29 -40.14 17.54
C SER A 510 -25.86 -39.96 16.99
N ASN A 511 -25.32 -41.07 16.48
CA ASN A 511 -24.24 -41.20 15.49
C ASN A 511 -23.02 -40.26 15.58
N TYR A 512 -22.16 -40.48 16.59
CA TYR A 512 -20.72 -40.24 16.46
C TYR A 512 -20.02 -41.53 16.02
N SER A 513 -19.98 -41.80 14.71
CA SER A 513 -19.26 -42.97 14.16
C SER A 513 -18.31 -42.63 12.99
N ASN A 514 -18.06 -41.35 12.70
CA ASN A 514 -17.24 -40.95 11.53
C ASN A 514 -15.86 -40.33 11.84
N VAL A 515 -15.43 -40.26 13.11
CA VAL A 515 -14.18 -39.54 13.48
C VAL A 515 -12.94 -40.46 13.55
N ASP A 516 -13.10 -41.76 13.80
CA ASP A 516 -11.97 -42.70 13.90
C ASP A 516 -11.35 -43.07 12.54
N HIS A 517 -12.06 -42.84 11.43
CA HIS A 517 -11.53 -43.14 10.08
C HIS A 517 -10.58 -42.07 9.52
N LEU A 518 -10.43 -40.91 10.18
CA LEU A 518 -9.67 -39.77 9.67
C LEU A 518 -8.22 -39.72 10.15
N ILE A 519 -7.85 -40.37 11.26
CA ILE A 519 -6.49 -40.35 11.83
C ILE A 519 -5.77 -41.66 11.45
N GLY A 520 -5.09 -41.69 10.30
CA GLY A 520 -4.29 -42.85 9.88
C GLY A 520 -2.88 -42.85 10.47
N VAL A 521 -2.33 -44.04 10.74
CA VAL A 521 -0.94 -44.23 11.18
C VAL A 521 0.02 -43.91 10.04
N SER A 522 1.18 -43.34 10.36
CA SER A 522 2.20 -42.95 9.38
C SER A 522 2.69 -44.11 8.50
N SER A 523 2.80 -45.33 9.03
CA SER A 523 3.19 -46.52 8.27
C SER A 523 2.18 -46.90 7.17
N ASP A 524 0.88 -46.88 7.46
CA ASP A 524 -0.17 -47.14 6.46
C ASP A 524 -0.11 -46.13 5.30
N ARG A 525 0.26 -44.89 5.60
CA ARG A 525 0.40 -43.83 4.59
C ARG A 525 1.62 -44.03 3.70
N ILE A 526 2.72 -44.52 4.28
CA ILE A 526 3.93 -44.87 3.51
C ILE A 526 3.60 -46.03 2.57
N GLU A 527 2.98 -47.11 3.06
CA GLU A 527 2.57 -48.25 2.24
C GLU A 527 1.59 -47.85 1.13
N LEU A 528 0.67 -46.92 1.42
CA LEU A 528 -0.30 -46.44 0.44
C LEU A 528 0.34 -45.58 -0.65
N LEU A 529 1.35 -44.77 -0.35
CA LEU A 529 1.93 -43.80 -1.30
C LEU A 529 3.15 -44.33 -2.05
N ILE A 530 4.00 -45.10 -1.36
CA ILE A 530 5.27 -45.61 -1.87
C ILE A 530 5.07 -46.98 -2.54
N ASP A 531 5.87 -47.28 -3.54
CA ASP A 531 5.84 -48.55 -4.24
C ASP A 531 6.38 -49.66 -3.33
N PRO A 532 5.70 -50.83 -3.27
CA PRO A 532 6.10 -51.91 -2.37
C PRO A 532 7.57 -52.29 -2.53
N GLY A 533 8.29 -52.40 -1.41
CA GLY A 533 9.71 -52.77 -1.37
C GLY A 533 10.69 -51.67 -1.75
N THR A 534 10.24 -50.41 -1.91
CA THR A 534 11.13 -49.27 -2.24
C THR A 534 11.33 -48.27 -1.10
N TRP A 535 10.63 -48.43 0.02
CA TRP A 535 10.78 -47.57 1.19
C TRP A 535 12.15 -47.76 1.85
N ASP A 536 12.88 -46.67 1.99
CA ASP A 536 14.19 -46.58 2.64
C ASP A 536 14.13 -45.49 3.72
N PRO A 537 13.93 -45.86 5.00
CA PRO A 537 13.77 -44.91 6.09
C PRO A 537 15.09 -44.19 6.45
N MET A 538 14.98 -42.97 6.93
CA MET A 538 16.10 -42.11 7.34
C MET A 538 15.98 -41.72 8.81
N ASP A 539 17.13 -41.65 9.49
CA ASP A 539 17.26 -41.17 10.87
C ASP A 539 16.33 -41.89 11.88
N GLU A 540 16.13 -43.21 11.72
CA GLU A 540 15.23 -44.02 12.57
C GLU A 540 15.63 -43.98 14.05
N ASP A 541 16.93 -44.00 14.34
CA ASP A 541 17.49 -44.03 15.70
C ASP A 541 17.37 -42.68 16.43
N MET A 542 16.90 -41.61 15.76
CA MET A 542 16.82 -40.29 16.38
C MET A 542 15.54 -40.16 17.23
N VAL A 543 15.73 -39.94 18.52
CA VAL A 543 14.69 -39.85 19.56
C VAL A 543 14.73 -38.50 20.28
N SER A 544 13.58 -38.01 20.71
CA SER A 544 13.51 -36.77 21.51
C SER A 544 14.07 -36.98 22.91
N LEU A 545 14.83 -35.98 23.36
CA LEU A 545 15.30 -35.87 24.75
C LEU A 545 14.44 -34.85 25.49
N ASP A 546 14.74 -34.63 26.76
CA ASP A 546 14.19 -33.53 27.56
C ASP A 546 15.23 -32.39 27.65
N PRO A 547 15.37 -31.55 26.60
CA PRO A 547 16.44 -30.56 26.52
C PRO A 547 16.27 -29.40 27.50
N ILE A 548 15.09 -29.25 28.11
CA ILE A 548 14.77 -28.14 29.01
C ILE A 548 14.42 -28.60 30.43
N GLU A 549 14.61 -29.90 30.74
CA GLU A 549 14.25 -30.53 32.01
C GLU A 549 12.81 -30.17 32.42
N PHE A 550 11.84 -30.42 31.53
CA PHE A 550 10.46 -30.01 31.72
C PHE A 550 9.83 -30.71 32.94
N HIS A 551 9.67 -29.95 34.03
CA HIS A 551 9.00 -30.40 35.25
C HIS A 551 7.49 -30.20 35.17
N SER A 552 6.73 -31.28 35.29
CA SER A 552 5.27 -31.25 35.49
C SER A 552 4.90 -31.96 36.79
N GLU A 553 3.85 -31.49 37.47
CA GLU A 553 3.36 -32.10 38.72
C GLU A 553 2.70 -33.48 38.51
N GLU A 554 2.38 -33.84 37.26
CA GLU A 554 1.64 -35.07 36.91
C GLU A 554 2.57 -36.20 36.41
N GLU A 555 3.37 -35.95 35.36
CA GLU A 555 4.26 -36.95 34.74
C GLU A 555 5.49 -36.29 34.08
N PRO A 556 6.72 -36.82 34.28
CA PRO A 556 7.94 -36.30 33.63
C PRO A 556 7.87 -36.37 32.10
N TYR A 557 8.42 -35.37 31.40
CA TYR A 557 8.37 -35.32 29.93
C TYR A 557 9.02 -36.53 29.26
N LYS A 558 10.15 -37.01 29.81
CA LYS A 558 10.82 -38.23 29.33
C LYS A 558 9.92 -39.46 29.39
N GLU A 559 9.21 -39.66 30.51
CA GLU A 559 8.29 -40.79 30.68
C GLU A 559 7.11 -40.72 29.70
N ARG A 560 6.64 -39.49 29.41
CA ARG A 560 5.62 -39.26 28.38
C ARG A 560 6.13 -39.65 27.00
N VAL A 561 7.32 -39.21 26.59
CA VAL A 561 7.91 -39.61 25.30
C VAL A 561 8.05 -41.14 25.23
N ASP A 562 8.63 -41.77 26.26
CA ASP A 562 8.80 -43.23 26.33
C ASP A 562 7.45 -43.99 26.27
N SER A 563 6.40 -43.42 26.87
CA SER A 563 5.03 -43.96 26.82
C SER A 563 4.47 -43.92 25.39
N TYR A 564 4.60 -42.79 24.69
CA TYR A 564 4.14 -42.66 23.30
C TYR A 564 4.99 -43.47 22.32
N GLN A 565 6.30 -43.60 22.54
CA GLN A 565 7.16 -44.49 21.76
C GLN A 565 6.72 -45.95 21.90
N ARG A 566 6.46 -46.43 23.12
CA ARG A 566 5.91 -47.79 23.35
C ARG A 566 4.53 -47.97 22.74
N LYS A 567 3.67 -46.95 22.82
CA LYS A 567 2.28 -47.00 22.33
C LYS A 567 2.21 -47.06 20.80
N THR A 568 3.03 -46.28 20.11
CA THR A 568 2.96 -46.12 18.65
C THR A 568 3.98 -46.98 17.90
N GLY A 569 5.04 -47.44 18.58
CA GLY A 569 6.18 -48.11 17.95
C GLY A 569 7.10 -47.16 17.17
N LEU A 570 6.86 -45.84 17.22
CA LEU A 570 7.66 -44.83 16.52
C LEU A 570 8.67 -44.20 17.47
N THR A 571 9.82 -43.74 16.94
CA THR A 571 10.79 -42.97 17.73
C THR A 571 10.37 -41.51 17.93
N GLU A 572 9.53 -40.99 17.02
CA GLU A 572 9.03 -39.62 17.04
C GLU A 572 7.77 -39.47 16.15
N ALA A 573 7.08 -38.34 16.24
CA ALA A 573 5.88 -37.93 15.50
C ALA A 573 6.08 -37.70 13.99
N VAL A 574 7.22 -38.08 13.42
CA VAL A 574 7.44 -38.06 11.97
C VAL A 574 8.36 -39.19 11.54
N GLN A 575 7.98 -39.87 10.45
CA GLN A 575 8.84 -40.78 9.72
C GLN A 575 9.32 -40.09 8.44
N THR A 576 10.61 -40.19 8.12
CA THR A 576 11.22 -39.58 6.94
C THR A 576 12.02 -40.62 6.18
N GLY A 577 12.06 -40.54 4.86
CA GLY A 577 12.80 -41.51 4.05
C GLY A 577 12.67 -41.24 2.56
N THR A 578 13.19 -42.17 1.76
CA THR A 578 13.02 -42.15 0.31
C THR A 578 12.24 -43.36 -0.18
N GLY A 579 11.68 -43.26 -1.37
CA GLY A 579 11.03 -44.38 -2.03
C GLY A 579 10.64 -44.04 -3.46
N GLN A 580 9.95 -44.97 -4.12
CA GLN A 580 9.42 -44.72 -5.46
C GLN A 580 7.92 -44.48 -5.41
N LEU A 581 7.43 -43.51 -6.17
CA LEU A 581 6.01 -43.28 -6.41
C LEU A 581 5.73 -43.47 -7.90
N ASN A 582 5.06 -44.55 -8.26
CA ASN A 582 4.81 -44.94 -9.66
C ASN A 582 6.11 -44.99 -10.50
N GLY A 583 7.19 -45.51 -9.89
CA GLY A 583 8.52 -45.60 -10.47
C GLY A 583 9.26 -44.27 -10.62
N ILE A 584 8.92 -43.25 -9.82
CA ILE A 584 9.64 -41.97 -9.71
C ILE A 584 10.27 -41.91 -8.31
N PRO A 585 11.59 -41.74 -8.17
CA PRO A 585 12.21 -41.60 -6.86
C PRO A 585 11.79 -40.28 -6.20
N VAL A 586 11.37 -40.35 -4.94
CA VAL A 586 10.89 -39.21 -4.14
C VAL A 586 11.46 -39.27 -2.73
N ALA A 587 11.63 -38.10 -2.13
CA ALA A 587 11.85 -37.95 -0.69
C ALA A 587 10.48 -37.67 -0.03
N ILE A 588 10.15 -38.38 1.05
CA ILE A 588 8.85 -38.24 1.73
C ILE A 588 8.99 -38.22 3.25
N GLY A 589 8.24 -37.32 3.88
CA GLY A 589 8.08 -37.24 5.33
C GLY A 589 6.60 -37.36 5.71
N VAL A 590 6.28 -38.19 6.69
CA VAL A 590 4.90 -38.47 7.13
C VAL A 590 4.80 -38.28 8.63
N MET A 591 4.04 -37.26 9.04
CA MET A 591 3.77 -37.00 10.46
C MET A 591 2.71 -37.96 11.02
N ASP A 592 2.83 -38.28 12.31
CA ASP A 592 1.92 -39.16 13.03
C ASP A 592 1.26 -38.45 14.21
N PHE A 593 -0.05 -38.26 14.12
CA PHE A 593 -0.80 -37.56 15.17
C PHE A 593 -0.95 -38.38 16.46
N GLN A 594 -0.82 -39.72 16.41
CA GLN A 594 -0.94 -40.56 17.60
C GLN A 594 0.24 -40.37 18.55
N PHE A 595 1.39 -39.95 18.02
CA PHE A 595 2.56 -39.61 18.81
C PHE A 595 2.45 -38.17 19.33
N MET A 596 2.07 -38.01 20.60
CA MET A 596 1.98 -36.71 21.28
C MET A 596 1.21 -35.64 20.48
N GLY A 597 0.11 -36.01 19.83
CA GLY A 597 -0.70 -35.09 19.02
C GLY A 597 0.02 -34.57 17.78
N GLY A 598 1.00 -35.31 17.25
CA GLY A 598 1.82 -34.87 16.11
C GLY A 598 2.63 -33.60 16.41
N SER A 599 2.83 -33.28 17.70
CA SER A 599 3.47 -32.04 18.10
C SER A 599 4.90 -31.98 17.59
N MET A 600 5.27 -30.87 16.95
CA MET A 600 6.59 -30.70 16.35
C MET A 600 7.62 -30.38 17.43
N GLY A 601 8.35 -31.38 17.91
CA GLY A 601 9.56 -31.19 18.74
C GLY A 601 10.80 -30.89 17.89
N SER A 602 11.95 -30.75 18.57
CA SER A 602 13.25 -30.50 17.96
C SER A 602 13.65 -31.61 16.99
N VAL A 603 13.34 -32.86 17.33
CA VAL A 603 13.63 -34.03 16.48
C VAL A 603 12.75 -34.08 15.24
N VAL A 604 11.46 -33.70 15.35
CA VAL A 604 10.59 -33.57 14.17
C VAL A 604 11.17 -32.52 13.21
N GLY A 605 11.60 -31.38 13.76
CA GLY A 605 12.29 -30.32 13.04
C GLY A 605 13.55 -30.78 12.31
N GLU A 606 14.39 -31.53 13.02
CA GLU A 606 15.64 -32.07 12.51
C GLU A 606 15.43 -33.08 11.38
N LYS A 607 14.57 -34.09 11.59
CA LYS A 607 14.28 -35.14 10.60
C LYS A 607 13.75 -34.55 9.29
N ILE A 608 12.80 -33.60 9.36
CA ILE A 608 12.25 -32.94 8.17
C ILE A 608 13.32 -32.09 7.46
N THR A 609 14.15 -31.37 8.21
CA THR A 609 15.22 -30.55 7.63
C THR A 609 16.25 -31.41 6.89
N ARG A 610 16.72 -32.50 7.50
CA ARG A 610 17.67 -33.44 6.88
C ARG A 610 17.09 -34.12 5.64
N LEU A 611 15.79 -34.46 5.66
CA LEU A 611 15.09 -34.96 4.48
C LEU A 611 15.11 -33.94 3.33
N ILE A 612 14.83 -32.66 3.62
CA ILE A 612 14.86 -31.58 2.62
C ILE A 612 16.27 -31.41 2.05
N GLU A 613 17.30 -31.36 2.91
CA GLU A 613 18.69 -31.23 2.49
C GLU A 613 19.15 -32.43 1.65
N TYR A 614 18.75 -33.65 2.03
CA TYR A 614 18.99 -34.85 1.24
C TYR A 614 18.31 -34.77 -0.13
N ALA A 615 17.02 -34.40 -0.17
CA ALA A 615 16.27 -34.20 -1.40
C ALA A 615 16.91 -33.11 -2.29
N THR A 616 17.45 -32.05 -1.67
CA THR A 616 18.18 -30.96 -2.32
C THR A 616 19.43 -31.49 -3.02
N ASN A 617 20.23 -32.28 -2.32
CA ASN A 617 21.49 -32.83 -2.83
C ASN A 617 21.27 -33.89 -3.92
N GLN A 618 20.22 -34.70 -3.78
CA GLN A 618 19.87 -35.75 -4.75
C GLN A 618 18.94 -35.27 -5.87
N ASN A 619 18.51 -34.00 -5.86
CA ASN A 619 17.51 -33.43 -6.77
C ASN A 619 16.20 -34.22 -6.83
N LEU A 620 15.75 -34.75 -5.69
CA LEU A 620 14.52 -35.53 -5.59
C LEU A 620 13.31 -34.62 -5.34
N PRO A 621 12.13 -34.90 -5.91
CA PRO A 621 10.87 -34.30 -5.49
C PRO A 621 10.58 -34.60 -4.02
N LEU A 622 10.02 -33.63 -3.30
CA LEU A 622 9.74 -33.72 -1.87
C LEU A 622 8.23 -33.80 -1.61
N ILE A 623 7.80 -34.68 -0.72
CA ILE A 623 6.42 -34.80 -0.24
C ILE A 623 6.40 -34.76 1.29
N LEU A 624 5.62 -33.88 1.91
CA LEU A 624 5.42 -33.86 3.36
C LEU A 624 3.94 -34.01 3.71
N VAL A 625 3.59 -35.09 4.42
CA VAL A 625 2.25 -35.32 4.97
C VAL A 625 2.21 -34.78 6.40
N CYS A 626 1.40 -33.75 6.61
CA CYS A 626 1.32 -32.96 7.84
C CYS A 626 0.12 -33.40 8.68
N ALA A 627 0.38 -33.66 9.97
CA ALA A 627 -0.60 -34.01 10.99
C ALA A 627 -0.07 -33.51 12.34
N SER A 628 -0.64 -32.43 12.89
CA SER A 628 -0.09 -31.80 14.10
C SER A 628 -1.08 -30.94 14.87
N GLY A 629 -1.00 -31.01 16.20
CA GLY A 629 -1.61 -30.09 17.16
C GLY A 629 -0.82 -28.80 17.39
N GLY A 630 0.36 -28.64 16.78
CA GLY A 630 1.21 -27.46 16.90
C GLY A 630 2.63 -27.75 17.42
N ALA A 631 3.26 -26.73 18.00
CA ALA A 631 4.59 -26.85 18.59
C ALA A 631 4.55 -27.67 19.90
N ARG A 632 5.59 -28.46 20.17
CA ARG A 632 5.74 -29.21 21.41
C ARG A 632 6.18 -28.29 22.55
N MET A 633 5.22 -27.88 23.37
CA MET A 633 5.45 -26.95 24.47
C MET A 633 6.47 -27.45 25.49
N GLN A 634 6.58 -28.77 25.68
CA GLN A 634 7.54 -29.41 26.58
C GLN A 634 9.00 -29.24 26.15
N GLU A 635 9.25 -28.76 24.92
CA GLU A 635 10.60 -28.39 24.44
C GLU A 635 10.77 -26.87 24.28
N GLY A 636 9.77 -26.08 24.68
CA GLY A 636 9.82 -24.62 24.72
C GLY A 636 10.18 -23.97 23.39
N SER A 637 11.14 -23.04 23.42
CA SER A 637 11.59 -22.31 22.24
C SER A 637 12.29 -23.19 21.20
N LEU A 638 12.90 -24.32 21.60
CA LEU A 638 13.59 -25.22 20.68
C LEU A 638 12.63 -25.84 19.66
N SER A 639 11.41 -26.16 20.10
CA SER A 639 10.32 -26.59 19.24
C SER A 639 9.88 -25.48 18.26
N LEU A 640 9.73 -24.24 18.72
CA LEU A 640 9.33 -23.12 17.88
C LEU A 640 10.38 -22.77 16.81
N MET A 641 11.67 -22.85 17.15
CA MET A 641 12.77 -22.58 16.22
C MET A 641 12.78 -23.53 15.02
N GLN A 642 12.22 -24.74 15.15
CA GLN A 642 12.13 -25.68 14.03
C GLN A 642 11.29 -25.16 12.86
N MET A 643 10.32 -24.28 13.11
CA MET A 643 9.54 -23.64 12.05
C MET A 643 10.44 -22.84 11.11
N ALA A 644 11.32 -22.01 11.69
CA ALA A 644 12.25 -21.19 10.94
C ALA A 644 13.30 -22.06 10.23
N LYS A 645 13.80 -23.10 10.92
CA LYS A 645 14.78 -24.05 10.37
C LYS A 645 14.26 -24.76 9.12
N ILE A 646 13.10 -25.39 9.21
CA ILE A 646 12.49 -26.10 8.07
C ILE A 646 12.16 -25.12 6.94
N SER A 647 11.60 -23.95 7.25
CA SER A 647 11.25 -22.95 6.23
C SER A 647 12.49 -22.43 5.48
N SER A 648 13.62 -22.27 6.17
CA SER A 648 14.89 -21.90 5.55
C SER A 648 15.42 -22.99 4.61
N ALA A 649 15.33 -24.26 5.00
CA ALA A 649 15.75 -25.37 4.16
C ALA A 649 14.85 -25.50 2.91
N LEU A 650 13.53 -25.33 3.07
CA LEU A 650 12.59 -25.29 1.94
C LEU A 650 12.87 -24.11 1.00
N TYR A 651 13.25 -22.95 1.53
CA TYR A 651 13.61 -21.80 0.70
C TYR A 651 14.80 -22.10 -0.21
N ASP A 652 15.86 -22.74 0.29
CA ASP A 652 17.00 -23.16 -0.55
C ASP A 652 16.57 -24.20 -1.60
N TYR A 653 15.80 -25.21 -1.17
CA TYR A 653 15.26 -26.27 -2.04
C TYR A 653 14.42 -25.71 -3.21
N GLN A 654 13.48 -24.78 -2.93
CA GLN A 654 12.54 -24.24 -3.92
C GLN A 654 13.09 -23.04 -4.69
N SER A 655 13.81 -22.11 -4.04
CA SER A 655 14.24 -20.86 -4.68
C SER A 655 15.62 -21.00 -5.34
N ASN A 656 16.59 -21.57 -4.64
CA ASN A 656 17.97 -21.67 -5.12
C ASN A 656 18.15 -22.87 -6.04
N LYS A 657 17.67 -24.06 -5.63
CA LYS A 657 17.76 -25.28 -6.47
C LYS A 657 16.58 -25.46 -7.42
N LYS A 658 15.48 -24.75 -7.21
CA LYS A 658 14.29 -24.78 -8.08
C LYS A 658 13.66 -26.19 -8.18
N LEU A 659 13.67 -26.93 -7.08
CA LEU A 659 13.10 -28.26 -6.92
C LEU A 659 11.64 -28.19 -6.42
N PHE A 660 10.95 -29.33 -6.43
CA PHE A 660 9.48 -29.38 -6.36
C PHE A 660 8.96 -30.04 -5.08
N TYR A 661 8.12 -29.33 -4.33
CA TYR A 661 7.61 -29.74 -3.02
C TYR A 661 6.07 -29.87 -2.99
N VAL A 662 5.54 -30.96 -2.42
CA VAL A 662 4.11 -31.18 -2.16
C VAL A 662 3.84 -31.29 -0.65
N ALA A 663 2.96 -30.45 -0.12
CA ALA A 663 2.42 -30.56 1.22
C ALA A 663 1.06 -31.27 1.19
N ILE A 664 0.82 -32.22 2.10
CA ILE A 664 -0.46 -32.92 2.24
C ILE A 664 -0.97 -32.67 3.67
N LEU A 665 -2.07 -31.94 3.83
CA LEU A 665 -2.68 -31.59 5.11
C LEU A 665 -3.71 -32.62 5.52
N THR A 666 -3.58 -33.12 6.74
CA THR A 666 -4.46 -34.15 7.28
C THR A 666 -5.09 -33.67 8.60
N SER A 667 -6.06 -34.42 9.12
CA SER A 667 -6.78 -34.01 10.32
C SER A 667 -6.07 -34.48 11.60
N PRO A 668 -5.72 -33.58 12.53
CA PRO A 668 -5.66 -32.12 12.41
C PRO A 668 -4.30 -31.63 11.87
N THR A 669 -4.25 -30.47 11.22
CA THR A 669 -3.02 -29.74 10.91
C THR A 669 -3.11 -28.33 11.44
N THR A 670 -2.41 -28.05 12.55
CA THR A 670 -2.57 -26.80 13.29
C THR A 670 -1.27 -26.16 13.81
N GLY A 671 -1.39 -24.91 14.26
CA GLY A 671 -0.31 -24.21 14.97
C GLY A 671 0.92 -23.98 14.10
N GLY A 672 2.10 -24.27 14.68
CA GLY A 672 3.40 -24.03 14.04
C GLY A 672 3.60 -24.76 12.71
N VAL A 673 3.00 -25.94 12.53
CA VAL A 673 3.10 -26.71 11.27
C VAL A 673 2.33 -26.03 10.14
N THR A 674 1.09 -25.59 10.41
CA THR A 674 0.28 -24.80 9.47
C THR A 674 0.93 -23.45 9.17
N ALA A 675 1.59 -22.84 10.15
CA ALA A 675 2.27 -21.56 10.00
C ALA A 675 3.62 -21.65 9.27
N SER A 676 4.12 -22.86 9.00
CA SER A 676 5.42 -23.09 8.37
C SER A 676 5.27 -24.08 7.20
N PHE A 677 5.99 -25.20 7.20
CA PHE A 677 6.12 -26.09 6.05
C PHE A 677 4.80 -26.64 5.51
N GLY A 678 3.77 -26.81 6.35
CA GLY A 678 2.44 -27.25 5.89
C GLY A 678 1.83 -26.33 4.82
N MET A 679 2.13 -25.03 4.86
CA MET A 679 1.60 -24.03 3.91
C MET A 679 2.63 -23.54 2.88
N LEU A 680 3.83 -24.14 2.82
CA LEU A 680 4.92 -23.69 1.94
C LEU A 680 5.14 -24.58 0.69
N GLY A 681 4.27 -25.55 0.42
CA GLY A 681 4.40 -26.41 -0.77
C GLY A 681 4.46 -25.64 -2.10
N ASP A 682 4.74 -26.35 -3.19
CA ASP A 682 4.36 -25.99 -4.57
C ASP A 682 3.00 -26.59 -4.98
N ILE A 683 2.54 -27.64 -4.29
CA ILE A 683 1.12 -28.08 -4.15
C ILE A 683 0.80 -28.31 -2.66
N ILE A 684 -0.34 -27.83 -2.18
CA ILE A 684 -0.93 -28.15 -0.89
C ILE A 684 -2.21 -28.91 -1.21
N ILE A 685 -2.27 -30.16 -0.76
CA ILE A 685 -3.42 -31.04 -0.89
C ILE A 685 -4.00 -31.21 0.51
N ALA A 686 -5.31 -31.08 0.71
CA ALA A 686 -5.96 -31.45 1.96
C ALA A 686 -6.73 -32.77 1.80
N GLU A 687 -6.83 -33.56 2.87
CA GLU A 687 -7.79 -34.66 2.95
C GLU A 687 -9.21 -34.11 3.23
N PRO A 688 -10.28 -34.76 2.73
CA PRO A 688 -11.66 -34.40 3.06
C PRO A 688 -11.91 -34.41 4.57
N ASN A 689 -12.75 -33.49 5.05
CA ASN A 689 -13.09 -33.26 6.44
C ASN A 689 -11.89 -33.00 7.38
N ALA A 690 -10.72 -32.61 6.85
CA ALA A 690 -9.56 -32.35 7.68
C ALA A 690 -9.69 -31.03 8.47
N TYR A 691 -9.39 -31.07 9.77
CA TYR A 691 -9.36 -29.88 10.61
C TYR A 691 -8.02 -29.14 10.44
N ILE A 692 -8.06 -27.93 9.86
CA ILE A 692 -6.87 -27.14 9.52
C ILE A 692 -7.01 -25.74 10.12
N ALA A 693 -6.08 -25.33 10.98
CA ALA A 693 -6.20 -24.03 11.66
C ALA A 693 -4.87 -23.48 12.18
N PHE A 694 -4.64 -22.17 12.12
CA PHE A 694 -3.48 -21.57 12.82
C PHE A 694 -3.66 -21.63 14.34
N ALA A 695 -4.81 -21.17 14.85
CA ALA A 695 -5.19 -21.27 16.26
C ALA A 695 -6.44 -22.15 16.39
N GLY A 696 -6.46 -23.04 17.39
CA GLY A 696 -7.61 -23.91 17.64
C GLY A 696 -8.84 -23.11 18.09
N LYS A 697 -10.04 -23.60 17.74
CA LYS A 697 -11.34 -23.00 18.13
C LYS A 697 -11.36 -22.45 19.55
N ARG A 698 -11.02 -23.29 20.54
CA ARG A 698 -10.98 -22.92 21.97
C ARG A 698 -10.09 -21.68 22.24
N VAL A 699 -8.92 -21.59 21.62
CA VAL A 699 -7.97 -20.49 21.83
C VAL A 699 -8.53 -19.18 21.29
N ILE A 700 -9.17 -19.23 20.13
CA ILE A 700 -9.80 -18.05 19.51
C ILE A 700 -10.96 -17.57 20.38
N GLU A 701 -11.81 -18.49 20.86
CA GLU A 701 -12.97 -18.14 21.69
C GLU A 701 -12.56 -17.55 23.03
N GLN A 702 -11.53 -18.10 23.69
CA GLN A 702 -10.99 -17.58 24.96
C GLN A 702 -10.31 -16.22 24.81
N THR A 703 -9.61 -15.97 23.69
CA THR A 703 -8.88 -14.71 23.48
C THR A 703 -9.79 -13.57 23.04
N LEU A 704 -10.77 -13.87 22.19
CA LEU A 704 -11.62 -12.87 21.56
C LEU A 704 -13.01 -12.75 22.20
N ASN A 705 -13.33 -13.64 23.15
CA ASN A 705 -14.64 -13.74 23.80
C ASN A 705 -15.81 -13.83 22.80
N LYS A 706 -15.59 -14.55 21.69
CA LYS A 706 -16.53 -14.71 20.56
C LYS A 706 -16.54 -16.16 20.10
N THR A 707 -17.71 -16.71 19.81
CA THR A 707 -17.86 -18.07 19.29
C THR A 707 -17.35 -18.20 17.85
N VAL A 708 -16.61 -19.27 17.58
CA VAL A 708 -16.13 -19.61 16.23
C VAL A 708 -17.21 -20.41 15.50
N PRO A 709 -17.69 -19.96 14.33
CA PRO A 709 -18.71 -20.67 13.57
C PRO A 709 -18.32 -22.12 13.28
N GLU A 710 -19.27 -23.03 13.44
CA GLU A 710 -19.07 -24.45 13.19
C GLU A 710 -18.70 -24.71 11.73
N GLY A 711 -17.77 -25.64 11.49
CA GLY A 711 -17.25 -25.94 10.15
C GLY A 711 -16.28 -24.91 9.56
N SER A 712 -16.01 -23.78 10.22
CA SER A 712 -15.11 -22.73 9.67
C SER A 712 -13.63 -23.13 9.54
N GLN A 713 -13.23 -24.24 10.19
CA GLN A 713 -11.86 -24.74 10.20
C GLN A 713 -11.74 -26.14 9.55
N VAL A 714 -12.75 -26.58 8.79
CA VAL A 714 -12.70 -27.84 8.03
C VAL A 714 -12.25 -27.61 6.60
N SER A 715 -11.66 -28.64 5.99
CA SER A 715 -11.02 -28.55 4.68
C SER A 715 -11.94 -28.01 3.58
N GLU A 716 -13.20 -28.38 3.56
CA GLU A 716 -14.18 -27.97 2.56
C GLU A 716 -14.44 -26.47 2.61
N TYR A 717 -14.64 -25.94 3.83
CA TYR A 717 -14.81 -24.52 4.05
C TYR A 717 -13.56 -23.74 3.63
N LEU A 718 -12.38 -24.21 4.04
CA LEU A 718 -11.11 -23.54 3.77
C LEU A 718 -10.71 -23.63 2.28
N PHE A 719 -11.06 -24.71 1.60
CA PHE A 719 -10.90 -24.86 0.15
C PHE A 719 -11.75 -23.83 -0.60
N HIS A 720 -13.01 -23.62 -0.18
CA HIS A 720 -13.85 -22.57 -0.73
C HIS A 720 -13.30 -21.15 -0.46
N LYS A 721 -12.45 -20.98 0.55
CA LYS A 721 -11.70 -19.75 0.84
C LYS A 721 -10.34 -19.67 0.14
N GLY A 722 -9.93 -20.71 -0.56
CA GLY A 722 -8.70 -20.74 -1.34
C GLY A 722 -7.43 -20.97 -0.52
N LEU A 723 -7.52 -21.71 0.58
CA LEU A 723 -6.36 -21.97 1.44
C LEU A 723 -5.37 -23.02 0.87
N PHE A 724 -5.83 -23.92 -0.01
CA PHE A 724 -5.01 -24.98 -0.63
C PHE A 724 -5.57 -25.44 -1.98
N ASP A 725 -4.79 -26.20 -2.76
CA ASP A 725 -5.04 -26.44 -4.19
C ASP A 725 -6.04 -27.55 -4.49
N LEU A 726 -6.08 -28.60 -3.67
CA LEU A 726 -6.89 -29.79 -3.92
C LEU A 726 -7.43 -30.37 -2.61
N ILE A 727 -8.64 -30.92 -2.67
CA ILE A 727 -9.12 -31.90 -1.69
C ILE A 727 -9.06 -33.27 -2.35
N VAL A 728 -8.25 -34.19 -1.81
CA VAL A 728 -8.09 -35.52 -2.38
C VAL A 728 -8.30 -36.58 -1.30
N PRO A 729 -9.28 -37.50 -1.47
CA PRO A 729 -9.42 -38.66 -0.61
C PRO A 729 -8.14 -39.49 -0.55
N ARG A 730 -7.78 -39.96 0.65
CA ARG A 730 -6.49 -40.63 0.93
C ARG A 730 -6.15 -41.73 -0.07
N ASN A 731 -7.10 -42.59 -0.41
CA ASN A 731 -6.94 -43.72 -1.35
C ASN A 731 -6.66 -43.30 -2.81
N LEU A 732 -6.92 -42.05 -3.18
CA LEU A 732 -6.68 -41.53 -4.53
C LEU A 732 -5.35 -40.77 -4.64
N LEU A 733 -4.68 -40.46 -3.52
CA LEU A 733 -3.46 -39.65 -3.50
C LEU A 733 -2.35 -40.23 -4.38
N LYS A 734 -2.08 -41.54 -4.31
CA LYS A 734 -1.04 -42.18 -5.13
C LYS A 734 -1.27 -41.99 -6.63
N GLY A 735 -2.51 -42.07 -7.09
CA GLY A 735 -2.88 -41.86 -8.50
C GLY A 735 -2.78 -40.39 -8.93
N VAL A 736 -3.11 -39.45 -8.04
CA VAL A 736 -2.97 -38.01 -8.29
C VAL A 736 -1.49 -37.61 -8.35
N LEU A 737 -0.63 -38.27 -7.58
CA LEU A 737 0.79 -37.95 -7.50
C LEU A 737 1.65 -38.54 -8.63
N GLY A 738 1.18 -39.56 -9.38
CA GLY A 738 1.97 -40.15 -10.47
C GLY A 738 1.20 -40.55 -11.73
N ILE A 739 1.46 -39.87 -12.86
CA ILE A 739 1.06 -40.31 -14.21
C ILE A 739 2.25 -40.12 -15.18
N LYS A 740 2.62 -41.20 -15.89
CA LYS A 740 3.62 -41.27 -17.00
C LYS A 740 2.89 -41.37 -18.37
N ASN A 741 3.56 -40.89 -19.43
CA ASN A 741 3.14 -40.85 -20.85
C ASN A 741 2.46 -42.13 -21.40
N SER A 742 1.38 -41.98 -22.18
CA SER A 742 0.98 -42.94 -23.22
C SER A 742 0.31 -42.24 -24.42
N PRO A 743 0.61 -42.62 -25.68
CA PRO A 743 0.29 -41.86 -26.89
C PRO A 743 -0.99 -42.34 -27.59
N SER A 744 -2.14 -42.30 -26.93
CA SER A 744 -3.45 -42.42 -27.60
C SER A 744 -4.58 -42.38 -26.58
N ASN A 745 -5.17 -41.21 -26.36
CA ASN A 745 -6.61 -41.07 -26.18
C ASN A 745 -7.01 -39.60 -26.03
N LYS A 746 -8.08 -39.23 -26.71
CA LYS A 746 -8.75 -37.94 -26.65
C LYS A 746 -9.33 -37.74 -25.23
N ILE A 747 -8.57 -37.16 -24.31
CA ILE A 747 -8.97 -36.40 -23.10
C ILE A 747 -7.63 -35.83 -22.55
N ASN A 748 -7.34 -34.55 -22.75
CA ASN A 748 -6.13 -33.94 -22.20
C ASN A 748 -6.38 -33.50 -20.74
N ARG A 749 -6.06 -34.39 -19.78
CA ARG A 749 -5.83 -34.05 -18.37
C ARG A 749 -4.35 -33.67 -18.18
N VAL A 750 -4.11 -32.74 -17.26
CA VAL A 750 -2.82 -32.10 -16.93
C VAL A 750 -1.78 -33.13 -16.46
N ASN A 751 -0.64 -33.22 -17.16
CA ASN A 751 0.53 -34.02 -16.76
C ASN A 751 1.53 -33.13 -15.98
N SER A 752 1.88 -33.50 -14.75
CA SER A 752 2.59 -32.62 -13.78
C SER A 752 4.12 -32.72 -13.76
N PHE A 753 4.75 -33.83 -14.19
CA PHE A 753 6.20 -34.03 -14.02
C PHE A 753 7.07 -33.90 -15.30
N SER A 754 6.56 -34.14 -16.52
CA SER A 754 7.39 -34.11 -17.75
C SER A 754 7.47 -32.73 -18.44
N LEU A 755 6.40 -31.92 -18.35
CA LEU A 755 6.22 -30.67 -19.11
C LEU A 755 7.22 -29.54 -18.72
N CYS A 756 7.77 -29.58 -17.51
CA CYS A 756 8.61 -28.48 -17.00
C CYS A 756 10.09 -28.56 -17.42
N ARG A 757 10.54 -29.70 -17.96
CA ARG A 757 11.95 -29.87 -18.38
C ARG A 757 12.25 -29.18 -19.72
N GLU A 758 11.27 -29.08 -20.61
CA GLU A 758 11.40 -28.44 -21.93
C GLU A 758 11.36 -26.89 -21.86
N ILE A 759 10.71 -26.31 -20.85
CA ILE A 759 10.45 -24.85 -20.76
C ILE A 759 11.71 -24.01 -20.42
N ARG A 760 12.80 -24.62 -19.94
CA ARG A 760 13.98 -23.87 -19.42
C ARG A 760 15.18 -23.76 -20.39
N GLN A 761 15.09 -24.29 -21.62
CA GLN A 761 16.23 -24.33 -22.55
C GLN A 761 16.32 -23.20 -23.60
N GLU A 762 15.34 -22.29 -23.75
CA GLU A 762 15.41 -21.26 -24.82
C GLU A 762 15.66 -19.81 -24.31
N SER A 763 16.58 -19.13 -25.01
CA SER A 763 17.21 -17.81 -24.74
C SER A 763 16.35 -16.60 -25.17
N PRO A 764 16.53 -15.38 -24.61
CA PRO A 764 15.59 -14.27 -24.76
C PRO A 764 15.96 -13.30 -25.89
N ALA A 765 15.11 -13.16 -26.90
CA ALA A 765 15.10 -11.99 -27.78
C ALA A 765 13.67 -11.62 -28.17
N SER A 766 13.33 -10.33 -27.99
CA SER A 766 12.09 -9.63 -28.38
C SER A 766 10.75 -10.10 -27.76
N PHE A 767 10.32 -9.47 -26.65
CA PHE A 767 8.98 -9.68 -26.07
C PHE A 767 8.36 -8.37 -25.56
N TYR A 768 7.08 -8.12 -25.88
CA TYR A 768 6.24 -7.10 -25.27
C TYR A 768 5.49 -7.73 -24.07
N ILE A 769 5.58 -7.10 -22.90
CA ILE A 769 4.95 -7.55 -21.64
C ILE A 769 4.08 -6.39 -21.13
N PRO A 770 2.76 -6.54 -20.96
CA PRO A 770 1.94 -5.52 -20.30
C PRO A 770 2.16 -5.54 -18.76
N PRO A 771 1.95 -4.40 -18.06
CA PRO A 771 2.36 -4.23 -16.66
C PRO A 771 1.42 -4.95 -15.65
N GLU A 772 1.95 -6.04 -15.07
CA GLU A 772 1.60 -6.94 -13.92
C GLU A 772 0.31 -6.79 -13.06
N PRO A 773 -0.20 -7.87 -12.38
CA PRO A 773 0.01 -9.32 -12.56
C PRO A 773 -1.32 -10.13 -12.60
N CYS A 774 -1.59 -10.85 -13.69
CA CYS A 774 -2.55 -11.98 -13.72
C CYS A 774 -2.26 -12.78 -14.99
N GLY A 775 -1.68 -13.97 -14.85
CA GLY A 775 -1.14 -14.71 -16.01
C GLY A 775 0.00 -13.97 -16.72
N TYR A 776 0.81 -14.67 -17.50
CA TYR A 776 1.68 -14.02 -18.49
C TYR A 776 1.01 -14.24 -19.84
N ASP A 777 0.03 -13.47 -20.28
CA ASP A 777 -0.46 -13.68 -21.65
C ASP A 777 0.61 -13.20 -22.64
N ARG A 778 1.23 -14.14 -23.39
CA ARG A 778 2.11 -13.78 -24.50
C ARG A 778 1.34 -13.84 -25.80
N PHE A 779 1.50 -12.79 -26.58
CA PHE A 779 0.88 -12.67 -27.88
C PHE A 779 1.99 -12.52 -28.92
N ASP A 780 2.04 -13.44 -29.89
CA ASP A 780 2.97 -13.32 -31.01
C ASP A 780 2.22 -12.90 -32.27
N LEU A 781 2.40 -11.62 -32.63
CA LEU A 781 1.77 -11.00 -33.80
C LEU A 781 2.38 -11.49 -35.13
N LYS A 782 3.57 -12.11 -35.15
CA LYS A 782 4.18 -12.59 -36.39
C LYS A 782 3.54 -13.87 -36.93
N GLU A 783 3.00 -14.71 -36.04
CA GLU A 783 2.50 -16.06 -36.38
C GLU A 783 0.97 -16.20 -36.24
N GLY A 784 0.26 -15.18 -35.76
CA GLY A 784 -1.21 -15.21 -35.61
C GLY A 784 -1.69 -16.14 -34.49
N ILE A 785 -0.89 -16.30 -33.43
CA ILE A 785 -1.11 -17.26 -32.34
C ILE A 785 -1.19 -16.54 -30.98
N VAL A 786 -2.19 -16.89 -30.19
CA VAL A 786 -2.38 -16.46 -28.81
C VAL A 786 -1.92 -17.55 -27.87
N CYS A 787 -0.98 -17.23 -26.98
CA CYS A 787 -0.52 -18.13 -25.94
C CYS A 787 -0.97 -17.58 -24.57
N ILE A 788 -1.93 -18.25 -23.94
CA ILE A 788 -2.40 -17.89 -22.60
C ILE A 788 -1.55 -18.65 -21.59
N PHE A 789 -0.91 -17.91 -20.68
CA PHE A 789 -0.19 -18.51 -19.55
C PHE A 789 -0.97 -18.20 -18.29
N ARG A 790 -1.68 -19.19 -17.76
CA ARG A 790 -2.52 -18.98 -16.60
C ARG A 790 -1.76 -19.24 -15.30
N TRP A 791 -1.91 -18.32 -14.37
CA TRP A 791 -1.75 -18.56 -12.94
C TRP A 791 -3.13 -18.87 -12.34
N GLY A 792 -3.24 -19.90 -11.49
CA GLY A 792 -4.35 -19.99 -10.55
C GLY A 792 -5.03 -21.36 -10.46
N PHE A 793 -4.83 -22.01 -9.32
CA PHE A 793 -5.88 -22.11 -8.31
C PHE A 793 -5.30 -21.48 -7.01
N PRO A 794 -6.14 -21.12 -6.02
CA PRO A 794 -5.72 -20.28 -4.91
C PRO A 794 -4.61 -20.96 -4.09
N GLY A 795 -3.53 -20.23 -3.79
CA GLY A 795 -2.51 -20.70 -2.85
C GLY A 795 -1.18 -21.17 -3.44
N LYS A 796 -1.04 -21.42 -4.77
CA LYS A 796 0.30 -21.48 -5.40
C LYS A 796 0.40 -20.85 -6.77
N ASN A 797 1.58 -20.29 -6.96
CA ASN A 797 2.18 -20.05 -8.25
C ASN A 797 2.33 -21.37 -9.07
N ARG A 798 1.36 -21.70 -9.95
CA ARG A 798 1.53 -22.67 -11.06
C ARG A 798 1.19 -22.11 -12.45
N ARG A 799 1.96 -22.52 -13.47
CA ARG A 799 1.82 -22.13 -14.89
C ARG A 799 1.01 -23.17 -15.69
N ILE A 800 -0.04 -22.77 -16.40
CA ILE A 800 -0.72 -23.57 -17.44
C ILE A 800 -0.53 -22.87 -18.79
N PHE A 801 -0.10 -23.60 -19.82
CA PHE A 801 0.10 -23.09 -21.19
C PHE A 801 -1.05 -23.53 -22.11
N LEU A 802 -1.75 -22.57 -22.73
CA LEU A 802 -2.80 -22.81 -23.73
C LEU A 802 -2.47 -22.04 -25.02
N ARG A 803 -2.65 -22.66 -26.20
CA ARG A 803 -2.31 -22.08 -27.51
C ARG A 803 -3.51 -22.07 -28.44
N PHE A 804 -3.86 -20.91 -29.00
CA PHE A 804 -4.99 -20.72 -29.92
C PHE A 804 -4.58 -19.91 -31.15
N LEU A 805 -5.25 -20.11 -32.28
CA LEU A 805 -5.09 -19.25 -33.47
C LEU A 805 -6.02 -18.04 -33.33
N MET A 806 -5.52 -16.84 -33.64
CA MET A 806 -6.29 -15.58 -33.56
C MET A 806 -7.60 -15.65 -34.35
N LYS A 807 -7.59 -16.31 -35.52
CA LYS A 807 -8.77 -16.47 -36.40
C LYS A 807 -9.91 -17.29 -35.79
N ASP A 808 -9.63 -18.07 -34.74
CA ASP A 808 -10.60 -18.93 -34.08
C ASP A 808 -11.24 -18.25 -32.86
N ILE A 809 -10.78 -17.06 -32.45
CA ILE A 809 -11.34 -16.31 -31.32
C ILE A 809 -12.48 -15.41 -31.82
N GLN A 810 -13.67 -15.53 -31.21
CA GLN A 810 -14.91 -14.91 -31.69
C GLN A 810 -15.30 -13.64 -30.92
N SER A 811 -15.30 -13.70 -29.59
CA SER A 811 -15.67 -12.59 -28.70
C SER A 811 -15.10 -12.77 -27.30
N ILE A 812 -15.12 -11.69 -26.51
CA ILE A 812 -14.85 -11.71 -25.08
C ILE A 812 -16.18 -11.46 -24.34
N ARG A 813 -16.64 -12.40 -23.52
CA ARG A 813 -17.92 -12.29 -22.79
C ARG A 813 -17.69 -12.08 -21.29
N ILE A 814 -18.36 -11.11 -20.69
CA ILE A 814 -18.45 -10.95 -19.24
C ILE A 814 -19.73 -11.64 -18.76
N GLU A 815 -19.61 -12.58 -17.84
CA GLU A 815 -20.75 -13.28 -17.25
C GLU A 815 -20.77 -13.06 -15.73
N VAL A 816 -21.93 -12.69 -15.19
CA VAL A 816 -22.13 -12.57 -13.73
C VAL A 816 -22.79 -13.86 -13.25
N LYS A 817 -22.09 -14.63 -12.42
CA LYS A 817 -22.65 -15.82 -11.77
C LYS A 817 -23.21 -15.45 -10.41
N GLU A 818 -24.52 -15.67 -10.26
CA GLU A 818 -25.22 -15.43 -8.99
C GLU A 818 -24.92 -16.53 -7.96
N GLY A 819 -24.71 -16.11 -6.71
CA GLY A 819 -24.35 -16.90 -5.54
C GLY A 819 -24.15 -15.98 -4.32
N ILE A 820 -23.73 -16.50 -3.16
CA ILE A 820 -23.57 -15.73 -1.90
C ILE A 820 -22.67 -14.48 -2.08
N TYR A 821 -21.77 -14.51 -3.07
CA TYR A 821 -21.09 -13.34 -3.61
C TYR A 821 -21.28 -13.35 -5.13
N ALA A 822 -21.83 -12.28 -5.72
CA ALA A 822 -21.93 -12.15 -7.17
C ALA A 822 -20.52 -12.12 -7.77
N ARG A 823 -20.16 -13.11 -8.61
CA ARG A 823 -18.83 -13.22 -9.22
C ARG A 823 -18.91 -12.87 -10.70
N ARG A 824 -17.99 -12.02 -11.17
CA ARG A 824 -17.89 -11.65 -12.58
C ARG A 824 -16.76 -12.45 -13.21
N VAL A 825 -17.03 -13.14 -14.32
CA VAL A 825 -16.07 -14.00 -15.01
C VAL A 825 -15.92 -13.54 -16.45
N LEU A 826 -14.68 -13.36 -16.89
CA LEU A 826 -14.35 -13.07 -18.29
C LEU A 826 -14.26 -14.41 -19.04
N TYR A 827 -14.86 -14.50 -20.21
CA TYR A 827 -14.81 -15.65 -21.10
C TYR A 827 -14.26 -15.23 -22.45
N MET A 828 -13.50 -16.10 -23.10
CA MET A 828 -13.10 -15.99 -24.49
C MET A 828 -13.82 -17.07 -25.28
N GLU A 829 -14.63 -16.66 -26.26
CA GLU A 829 -15.36 -17.57 -27.12
C GLU A 829 -14.48 -18.05 -28.26
N ILE A 830 -14.37 -19.36 -28.43
CA ILE A 830 -13.57 -19.97 -29.48
C ILE A 830 -14.46 -20.76 -30.43
N LYS A 831 -14.32 -20.46 -31.72
CA LYS A 831 -15.04 -21.07 -32.83
C LYS A 831 -14.89 -22.59 -32.80
N GLY A 832 -16.00 -23.29 -32.56
CA GLY A 832 -16.05 -24.76 -32.53
C GLY A 832 -15.45 -25.42 -31.28
N GLN A 833 -14.96 -24.66 -30.30
CA GLN A 833 -14.34 -25.17 -29.07
C GLN A 833 -15.02 -24.68 -27.78
N GLY A 834 -15.93 -23.71 -27.87
CA GLY A 834 -16.72 -23.19 -26.74
C GLY A 834 -16.02 -22.07 -25.97
N SER A 835 -16.56 -21.76 -24.78
CA SER A 835 -16.16 -20.62 -23.96
C SER A 835 -15.02 -20.97 -22.99
N ILE A 836 -13.92 -20.23 -23.00
CA ILE A 836 -12.81 -20.40 -22.06
C ILE A 836 -12.83 -19.27 -21.01
N PRO A 837 -13.02 -19.56 -19.72
CA PRO A 837 -12.96 -18.52 -18.68
C PRO A 837 -11.52 -18.01 -18.58
N LEU A 838 -11.30 -16.70 -18.53
CA LEU A 838 -9.98 -16.03 -18.49
C LEU A 838 -9.64 -15.42 -17.14
N THR A 839 -10.63 -15.14 -16.27
CA THR A 839 -10.41 -14.64 -14.90
C THR A 839 -10.28 -15.78 -13.89
N ARG A 840 -9.54 -15.57 -12.79
CA ARG A 840 -9.42 -16.60 -11.74
C ARG A 840 -10.73 -16.76 -10.96
N THR A 841 -10.93 -17.92 -10.35
CA THR A 841 -12.16 -18.24 -9.59
C THR A 841 -12.23 -17.55 -8.21
N ASP A 842 -11.10 -17.04 -7.72
CA ASP A 842 -10.89 -16.29 -6.47
C ASP A 842 -10.67 -14.78 -6.68
N GLU A 843 -10.57 -14.32 -7.92
CA GLU A 843 -10.42 -12.90 -8.25
C GLU A 843 -11.75 -12.19 -8.01
N ASN A 844 -11.84 -11.44 -6.92
CA ASN A 844 -12.99 -10.60 -6.63
C ASN A 844 -12.85 -9.27 -7.38
N LEU A 845 -12.88 -9.34 -8.71
CA LEU A 845 -12.76 -8.18 -9.56
C LEU A 845 -13.99 -7.30 -9.39
N THR A 846 -13.76 -6.03 -9.06
CA THR A 846 -14.80 -5.02 -9.15
C THR A 846 -15.31 -4.95 -10.59
N LEU A 847 -16.56 -4.48 -10.78
CA LEU A 847 -17.15 -4.32 -12.11
C LEU A 847 -16.20 -3.56 -13.06
N ARG A 848 -15.56 -2.53 -12.52
CA ARG A 848 -14.64 -1.66 -13.23
C ARG A 848 -13.39 -2.41 -13.72
N GLU A 849 -12.80 -3.24 -12.88
CA GLU A 849 -11.57 -3.97 -13.22
C GLU A 849 -11.83 -5.04 -14.28
N ILE A 850 -12.95 -5.77 -14.19
CA ILE A 850 -13.27 -6.79 -15.19
C ILE A 850 -13.66 -6.18 -16.54
N GLU A 851 -14.41 -5.08 -16.54
CA GLU A 851 -14.77 -4.34 -17.77
C GLU A 851 -13.52 -3.74 -18.44
N GLN A 852 -12.56 -3.22 -17.67
CA GLN A 852 -11.29 -2.73 -18.20
C GLN A 852 -10.44 -3.84 -18.82
N LYS A 853 -10.29 -4.97 -18.12
CA LYS A 853 -9.57 -6.14 -18.64
C LYS A 853 -10.21 -6.68 -19.92
N ALA A 854 -11.55 -6.71 -19.98
CA ALA A 854 -12.28 -7.08 -21.18
C ALA A 854 -11.97 -6.13 -22.35
N ALA A 855 -12.03 -4.81 -22.10
CA ALA A 855 -11.76 -3.76 -23.07
C ALA A 855 -10.36 -3.87 -23.69
N GLU A 856 -9.34 -4.00 -22.85
CA GLU A 856 -7.94 -4.11 -23.29
C GLU A 856 -7.70 -5.36 -24.13
N LEU A 857 -8.23 -6.51 -23.69
CA LEU A 857 -8.05 -7.77 -24.39
C LEU A 857 -8.80 -7.80 -25.73
N ALA A 858 -10.03 -7.31 -25.77
CA ALA A 858 -10.82 -7.30 -27.00
C ALA A 858 -10.29 -6.30 -28.02
N PHE A 859 -9.78 -5.14 -27.58
CA PHE A 859 -9.07 -4.19 -28.43
C PHE A 859 -7.84 -4.82 -29.06
N PHE A 860 -7.06 -5.55 -28.26
CA PHE A 860 -5.86 -6.25 -28.72
C PHE A 860 -6.18 -7.38 -29.72
N LEU A 861 -7.21 -8.18 -29.43
CA LEU A 861 -7.63 -9.32 -30.25
C LEU A 861 -8.49 -8.92 -31.46
N ARG A 862 -8.94 -7.66 -31.53
CA ARG A 862 -9.89 -7.14 -32.54
C ARG A 862 -11.21 -7.91 -32.60
N VAL A 863 -11.74 -8.32 -31.43
CA VAL A 863 -13.01 -9.04 -31.28
C VAL A 863 -14.00 -8.23 -30.43
N PRO A 864 -15.33 -8.42 -30.54
CA PRO A 864 -16.31 -7.70 -29.74
C PRO A 864 -16.35 -8.16 -28.26
N ILE A 865 -16.91 -7.32 -27.38
CA ILE A 865 -17.20 -7.63 -25.97
C ILE A 865 -18.70 -7.78 -25.75
N GLU A 866 -19.10 -8.82 -25.04
CA GLU A 866 -20.49 -9.09 -24.65
C GLU A 866 -20.66 -8.94 -23.12
N GLY A 867 -21.79 -8.39 -22.65
CA GLY A 867 -22.23 -8.52 -21.25
C GLY A 867 -22.03 -7.34 -20.27
N TYR A 868 -21.70 -6.12 -20.72
CA TYR A 868 -21.55 -4.91 -19.85
C TYR A 868 -22.70 -4.72 -18.84
N GLU A 869 -22.37 -4.51 -17.56
CA GLU A 869 -23.37 -4.20 -16.52
C GLU A 869 -23.80 -2.73 -16.62
N ASN A 870 -22.83 -1.86 -16.89
CA ASN A 870 -23.03 -0.45 -17.23
C ASN A 870 -22.42 -0.23 -18.62
N PRO A 871 -23.11 0.41 -19.58
CA PRO A 871 -22.53 0.70 -20.90
C PRO A 871 -21.43 1.77 -20.84
N ARG A 872 -20.67 1.87 -19.75
CA ARG A 872 -19.57 2.82 -19.53
C ARG A 872 -18.36 2.10 -18.95
N GLU A 873 -17.25 2.08 -19.68
CA GLU A 873 -16.00 1.46 -19.24
C GLU A 873 -15.34 2.25 -18.10
N ALA A 874 -14.37 1.61 -17.44
CA ALA A 874 -13.57 2.16 -16.36
C ALA A 874 -12.91 3.52 -16.64
N THR A 875 -12.66 3.84 -17.91
CA THR A 875 -12.07 5.12 -18.34
C THR A 875 -13.09 6.27 -18.34
N GLY A 876 -14.38 5.96 -18.16
CA GLY A 876 -15.47 6.91 -18.24
C GLY A 876 -16.07 7.07 -19.64
N ARG A 877 -15.60 6.30 -20.64
CA ARG A 877 -16.21 6.26 -21.98
C ARG A 877 -17.44 5.36 -22.00
N ILE A 878 -18.48 5.75 -22.72
CA ILE A 878 -19.61 4.87 -23.01
C ILE A 878 -19.15 3.82 -24.02
N VAL A 879 -19.35 2.53 -23.74
CA VAL A 879 -19.01 1.43 -24.62
C VAL A 879 -20.27 0.91 -25.31
N CYS A 880 -20.25 0.99 -26.63
CA CYS A 880 -21.19 0.39 -27.55
C CYS A 880 -20.36 -0.48 -28.50
N ALA A 881 -20.95 -1.54 -29.06
CA ALA A 881 -20.34 -2.30 -30.17
C ALA A 881 -19.93 -1.39 -31.36
N ASN A 882 -20.44 -0.16 -31.38
CA ASN A 882 -20.20 0.89 -32.37
C ASN A 882 -19.28 2.03 -31.85
N CYS A 883 -18.64 1.92 -30.68
CA CYS A 883 -17.76 3.00 -30.17
C CYS A 883 -16.39 3.08 -30.86
N HIS A 884 -16.04 2.09 -31.68
CA HIS A 884 -14.89 2.15 -32.59
C HIS A 884 -15.18 2.95 -33.87
N LEU A 885 -16.38 3.51 -34.02
CA LEU A 885 -16.72 4.41 -35.11
C LEU A 885 -16.03 5.78 -34.94
N ALA A 886 -16.02 6.58 -36.01
CA ALA A 886 -15.51 7.95 -35.95
C ALA A 886 -16.14 8.74 -34.80
N ASN A 887 -15.31 9.42 -34.01
CA ASN A 887 -15.77 10.30 -32.94
C ASN A 887 -16.59 11.45 -33.52
N LYS A 888 -17.78 11.70 -32.97
CA LYS A 888 -18.68 12.73 -33.46
C LYS A 888 -19.32 13.51 -32.28
N PRO A 889 -19.76 14.77 -32.47
CA PRO A 889 -20.36 15.55 -31.40
C PRO A 889 -21.75 15.04 -30.99
N VAL A 890 -22.06 15.07 -29.70
CA VAL A 890 -23.40 14.91 -29.12
C VAL A 890 -23.52 15.91 -27.97
N ASP A 891 -24.67 16.55 -27.82
CA ASP A 891 -24.92 17.51 -26.75
C ASP A 891 -26.10 17.05 -25.88
N ILE A 892 -26.07 17.44 -24.61
CA ILE A 892 -27.15 17.22 -23.65
C ILE A 892 -27.48 18.50 -22.90
N GLU A 893 -28.77 18.76 -22.74
CA GLU A 893 -29.31 19.91 -22.02
C GLU A 893 -30.18 19.42 -20.86
N VAL A 894 -29.86 19.84 -19.64
CA VAL A 894 -30.57 19.52 -18.39
C VAL A 894 -30.63 20.75 -17.47
N PRO A 895 -31.61 20.86 -16.56
CA PRO A 895 -31.65 21.91 -15.56
C PRO A 895 -30.44 21.85 -14.61
N GLN A 896 -29.99 23.00 -14.12
CA GLN A 896 -28.86 23.08 -13.18
C GLN A 896 -29.18 22.45 -11.80
N ALA A 897 -30.42 22.58 -11.35
CA ALA A 897 -30.90 22.03 -10.08
C ALA A 897 -32.37 21.59 -10.19
N VAL A 898 -32.72 20.53 -9.47
CA VAL A 898 -34.09 20.01 -9.36
C VAL A 898 -34.43 19.70 -7.91
N LEU A 899 -35.72 19.83 -7.58
CA LEU A 899 -36.25 19.39 -6.29
C LEU A 899 -36.50 17.88 -6.30
N PRO A 900 -36.60 17.24 -5.12
CA PRO A 900 -37.13 15.89 -4.97
C PRO A 900 -38.49 15.66 -5.66
N ASP A 901 -38.75 14.43 -6.12
CA ASP A 901 -40.03 13.99 -6.73
C ASP A 901 -40.58 14.93 -7.83
N THR A 902 -39.69 15.43 -8.69
CA THR A 902 -40.04 16.39 -9.75
C THR A 902 -39.68 15.84 -11.13
N VAL A 903 -40.57 16.03 -12.11
CA VAL A 903 -40.32 15.64 -13.51
C VAL A 903 -39.63 16.80 -14.24
N PHE A 904 -38.55 16.52 -14.95
CA PHE A 904 -37.82 17.49 -15.77
C PHE A 904 -37.43 16.92 -17.14
N GLU A 905 -37.10 17.81 -18.08
CA GLU A 905 -36.68 17.45 -19.44
C GLU A 905 -35.14 17.28 -19.50
N ALA A 906 -34.68 16.16 -20.06
CA ALA A 906 -33.29 16.00 -20.52
C ALA A 906 -33.28 15.90 -22.05
N VAL A 907 -32.72 16.88 -22.73
CA VAL A 907 -32.76 16.97 -24.21
C VAL A 907 -31.41 16.57 -24.79
N VAL A 908 -31.40 15.54 -25.63
CA VAL A 908 -30.19 15.01 -26.30
C VAL A 908 -30.20 15.41 -27.76
N ARG A 909 -29.13 16.06 -28.23
CA ARG A 909 -28.97 16.52 -29.62
C ARG A 909 -27.86 15.71 -30.31
N ILE A 910 -28.18 15.11 -31.46
CA ILE A 910 -27.28 14.30 -32.28
C ILE A 910 -27.09 14.97 -33.65
N PRO A 911 -26.20 15.97 -33.76
CA PRO A 911 -26.01 16.72 -35.01
C PRO A 911 -25.34 15.87 -36.09
N TYR A 912 -25.93 15.78 -37.30
CA TYR A 912 -25.29 15.12 -38.45
C TYR A 912 -25.73 15.73 -39.78
N ASP A 913 -24.91 15.56 -40.82
CA ASP A 913 -25.22 16.02 -42.18
C ASP A 913 -26.28 15.10 -42.82
N LEU A 914 -27.46 15.67 -43.10
CA LEU A 914 -28.60 14.97 -43.68
C LEU A 914 -28.36 14.51 -45.13
N GLN A 915 -27.31 15.00 -45.80
CA GLN A 915 -26.92 14.55 -47.15
C GLN A 915 -26.11 13.26 -47.14
N LEU A 916 -25.50 12.88 -46.01
CA LEU A 916 -24.75 11.63 -45.91
C LEU A 916 -25.68 10.42 -46.03
N LYS A 917 -25.25 9.43 -46.81
CA LYS A 917 -25.98 8.17 -47.00
C LYS A 917 -25.13 6.98 -46.58
N GLN A 918 -25.73 6.06 -45.83
CA GLN A 918 -25.12 4.82 -45.38
C GLN A 918 -25.55 3.62 -46.24
N VAL A 919 -24.75 2.56 -46.23
CA VAL A 919 -25.12 1.28 -46.84
C VAL A 919 -26.16 0.57 -45.96
N LEU A 920 -27.35 0.32 -46.52
CA LEU A 920 -28.42 -0.41 -45.88
C LEU A 920 -28.16 -1.92 -45.91
N ALA A 921 -28.94 -2.70 -45.14
CA ALA A 921 -28.81 -4.16 -45.09
C ALA A 921 -28.94 -4.85 -46.47
N ASN A 922 -29.62 -4.20 -47.42
CA ASN A 922 -29.79 -4.68 -48.79
C ASN A 922 -28.69 -4.21 -49.77
N GLY A 923 -27.63 -3.55 -49.28
CA GLY A 923 -26.51 -3.04 -50.08
C GLY A 923 -26.76 -1.69 -50.78
N LYS A 924 -27.96 -1.09 -50.68
CA LYS A 924 -28.27 0.23 -51.27
C LYS A 924 -27.90 1.39 -50.34
N LYS A 925 -27.68 2.59 -50.88
CA LYS A 925 -27.44 3.82 -50.10
C LYS A 925 -28.76 4.45 -49.61
N GLY A 926 -28.89 4.71 -48.30
CA GLY A 926 -30.06 5.33 -47.67
C GLY A 926 -29.71 6.29 -46.52
N GLY A 927 -30.70 6.95 -45.92
CA GLY A 927 -30.50 7.89 -44.81
C GLY A 927 -29.97 7.24 -43.52
N LEU A 928 -29.40 8.07 -42.64
CA LEU A 928 -28.89 7.61 -41.34
C LEU A 928 -30.03 7.45 -40.31
N ASN A 929 -29.91 6.41 -39.50
CA ASN A 929 -30.68 6.29 -38.27
C ASN A 929 -29.86 6.82 -37.11
N VAL A 930 -30.53 7.32 -36.08
CA VAL A 930 -29.90 7.77 -34.83
C VAL A 930 -30.42 6.97 -33.65
N GLY A 931 -29.66 6.97 -32.57
CA GLY A 931 -30.06 6.42 -31.29
C GLY A 931 -29.28 7.08 -30.16
N ALA A 932 -29.81 7.01 -28.95
CA ALA A 932 -29.19 7.57 -27.76
C ALA A 932 -29.23 6.58 -26.60
N VAL A 933 -28.21 6.66 -25.74
CA VAL A 933 -28.20 6.08 -24.40
C VAL A 933 -28.02 7.21 -23.41
N LEU A 934 -28.92 7.29 -22.43
CA LEU A 934 -28.88 8.26 -21.33
C LEU A 934 -28.67 7.49 -20.02
N ILE A 935 -27.54 7.74 -19.37
CA ILE A 935 -27.12 7.09 -18.12
C ILE A 935 -27.35 8.09 -16.99
N LEU A 936 -28.37 7.83 -16.17
CA LEU A 936 -28.75 8.65 -15.03
C LEU A 936 -28.14 8.05 -13.74
N PRO A 937 -27.96 8.86 -12.68
CA PRO A 937 -27.63 8.37 -11.35
C PRO A 937 -28.70 7.43 -10.81
N GLU A 938 -28.33 6.57 -9.86
CA GLU A 938 -29.29 5.69 -9.20
C GLU A 938 -30.39 6.50 -8.49
N GLY A 939 -31.63 6.04 -8.62
CA GLY A 939 -32.82 6.71 -8.10
C GLY A 939 -33.56 7.60 -9.09
N PHE A 940 -32.89 8.13 -10.12
CA PHE A 940 -33.52 8.83 -11.25
C PHE A 940 -34.08 7.82 -12.24
N GLU A 941 -35.31 8.05 -12.72
CA GLU A 941 -36.03 7.09 -13.56
C GLU A 941 -36.82 7.82 -14.66
N LEU A 942 -37.24 7.10 -15.69
CA LEU A 942 -38.20 7.62 -16.68
C LEU A 942 -39.52 7.96 -15.96
N ALA A 943 -40.05 9.17 -16.19
CA ALA A 943 -41.29 9.59 -15.56
C ALA A 943 -42.46 8.68 -15.98
N PRO A 944 -43.33 8.26 -15.05
CA PRO A 944 -44.47 7.42 -15.40
C PRO A 944 -45.49 8.22 -16.25
N PRO A 945 -46.24 7.56 -17.15
CA PRO A 945 -47.04 8.26 -18.18
C PRO A 945 -48.09 9.25 -17.67
N ASP A 946 -48.55 9.08 -16.43
CA ASP A 946 -49.49 9.93 -15.70
C ASP A 946 -48.86 11.20 -15.14
N ARG A 947 -47.54 11.21 -14.91
CA ARG A 947 -46.76 12.37 -14.42
C ARG A 947 -46.17 13.23 -15.54
N ILE A 948 -46.26 12.80 -16.80
CA ILE A 948 -45.75 13.55 -17.96
C ILE A 948 -46.79 14.57 -18.43
N SER A 949 -46.42 15.85 -18.45
CA SER A 949 -47.28 16.94 -18.93
C SER A 949 -47.61 16.82 -20.43
N PRO A 950 -48.74 17.39 -20.90
CA PRO A 950 -49.09 17.40 -22.33
C PRO A 950 -47.99 18.02 -23.22
N GLU A 951 -47.32 19.07 -22.74
CA GLU A 951 -46.22 19.75 -23.44
C GLU A 951 -45.01 18.83 -23.67
N ILE A 952 -44.63 18.05 -22.66
CA ILE A 952 -43.52 17.08 -22.78
C ILE A 952 -43.91 15.93 -23.73
N LYS A 953 -45.16 15.47 -23.69
CA LYS A 953 -45.67 14.41 -24.60
C LYS A 953 -45.62 14.84 -26.06
N GLU A 954 -45.92 16.11 -26.37
CA GLU A 954 -45.84 16.63 -27.74
C GLU A 954 -44.39 16.62 -28.25
N LYS A 955 -43.42 17.07 -27.44
CA LYS A 955 -41.99 17.06 -27.77
C LYS A 955 -41.43 15.64 -27.97
N MET A 956 -41.89 14.67 -27.18
CA MET A 956 -41.48 13.25 -27.32
C MET A 956 -41.99 12.62 -28.62
N GLY A 957 -43.14 13.05 -29.15
CA GLY A 957 -43.79 12.41 -30.29
C GLY A 957 -44.10 10.93 -30.04
N ASN A 958 -43.86 10.07 -31.05
CA ASN A 958 -44.11 8.61 -30.95
C ASN A 958 -42.88 7.83 -30.47
N LEU A 959 -41.98 8.46 -29.73
CA LEU A 959 -40.78 7.82 -29.21
C LEU A 959 -41.10 6.93 -28.00
N SER A 960 -40.54 5.73 -27.99
CA SER A 960 -40.57 4.81 -26.86
C SER A 960 -39.16 4.58 -26.32
N PHE A 961 -39.04 4.59 -25.00
CA PHE A 961 -37.77 4.43 -24.29
C PHE A 961 -37.72 3.04 -23.68
N GLN A 962 -36.56 2.41 -23.76
CA GLN A 962 -36.33 1.10 -23.15
C GLN A 962 -35.25 1.23 -22.08
N SER A 963 -35.41 0.51 -20.97
CA SER A 963 -34.31 0.37 -20.02
C SER A 963 -33.22 -0.49 -20.65
N TYR A 964 -31.95 -0.13 -20.46
CA TYR A 964 -30.81 -0.92 -20.92
C TYR A 964 -30.85 -2.36 -20.40
N ARG A 965 -31.33 -2.54 -19.17
CA ARG A 965 -31.67 -3.83 -18.57
C ARG A 965 -32.95 -3.71 -17.73
N PRO A 966 -33.72 -4.79 -17.54
CA PRO A 966 -34.90 -4.77 -16.67
C PRO A 966 -34.62 -4.28 -15.25
N THR A 967 -33.41 -4.55 -14.73
CA THR A 967 -32.96 -4.17 -13.38
C THR A 967 -32.34 -2.77 -13.28
N LYS A 968 -32.06 -2.09 -14.40
CA LYS A 968 -31.38 -0.78 -14.45
C LYS A 968 -32.30 0.28 -15.06
N LYS A 969 -33.28 0.73 -14.28
CA LYS A 969 -34.29 1.73 -14.69
C LYS A 969 -33.72 3.15 -14.93
N ASN A 970 -32.54 3.43 -14.40
CA ASN A 970 -31.81 4.68 -14.55
C ASN A 970 -30.98 4.77 -15.84
N ILE A 971 -30.94 3.70 -16.65
CA ILE A 971 -30.21 3.69 -17.93
C ILE A 971 -31.21 3.51 -19.05
N LEU A 972 -31.41 4.55 -19.86
CA LEU A 972 -32.44 4.62 -20.88
C LEU A 972 -31.81 4.56 -22.27
N VAL A 973 -32.38 3.74 -23.15
CA VAL A 973 -31.92 3.52 -24.52
C VAL A 973 -33.05 3.76 -25.49
N ILE A 974 -32.72 4.39 -26.61
CA ILE A 974 -33.65 4.67 -27.70
C ILE A 974 -32.95 4.56 -29.05
N GLY A 975 -33.65 4.00 -30.03
CA GLY A 975 -33.17 3.82 -31.39
C GLY A 975 -32.96 2.34 -31.77
N PRO A 976 -32.74 2.05 -33.07
CA PRO A 976 -32.56 3.03 -34.15
C PRO A 976 -33.88 3.71 -34.57
N VAL A 977 -33.89 5.03 -34.67
CA VAL A 977 -35.00 5.85 -35.19
C VAL A 977 -34.55 6.70 -36.38
N PRO A 978 -35.45 7.12 -37.29
CA PRO A 978 -35.09 7.94 -38.45
C PRO A 978 -34.45 9.27 -38.02
N GLY A 979 -33.17 9.49 -38.36
CA GLY A 979 -32.42 10.66 -37.91
C GLY A 979 -32.94 12.00 -38.45
N GLN A 980 -33.57 11.99 -39.63
CA GLN A 980 -34.20 13.19 -40.22
C GLN A 980 -35.36 13.74 -39.38
N LYS A 981 -35.99 12.89 -38.56
CA LYS A 981 -37.13 13.25 -37.73
C LYS A 981 -36.76 13.44 -36.25
N TYR A 982 -35.72 12.74 -35.78
CA TYR A 982 -35.39 12.63 -34.35
C TYR A 982 -33.91 12.93 -34.06
N SER A 983 -33.35 13.98 -34.68
CA SER A 983 -32.01 14.49 -34.36
C SER A 983 -31.92 15.14 -32.97
N GLU A 984 -33.07 15.52 -32.40
CA GLU A 984 -33.25 15.98 -31.03
C GLU A 984 -34.24 15.04 -30.32
N ILE A 985 -33.86 14.55 -29.14
CA ILE A 985 -34.61 13.54 -28.38
C ILE A 985 -34.80 14.03 -26.94
N THR A 986 -36.05 14.22 -26.53
CA THR A 986 -36.42 14.66 -25.17
C THR A 986 -36.75 13.46 -24.29
N PHE A 987 -36.03 13.30 -23.17
CA PHE A 987 -36.27 12.30 -22.14
C PHE A 987 -37.00 12.93 -20.95
N PRO A 988 -38.17 12.41 -20.53
CA PRO A 988 -38.85 12.86 -19.31
C PRO A 988 -38.30 12.13 -18.08
N ILE A 989 -37.57 12.83 -17.23
CA ILE A 989 -36.88 12.22 -16.08
C ILE A 989 -37.56 12.63 -14.77
N LEU A 990 -37.82 11.67 -13.90
CA LEU A 990 -38.28 11.88 -12.53
C LEU A 990 -37.09 11.88 -11.57
N SER A 991 -36.94 12.94 -10.78
CA SER A 991 -35.93 13.03 -9.72
C SER A 991 -36.32 12.18 -8.50
N PRO A 992 -35.34 11.58 -7.80
CA PRO A 992 -35.61 10.79 -6.59
C PRO A 992 -35.98 11.66 -5.40
N ASP A 993 -36.62 11.04 -4.41
CA ASP A 993 -36.91 11.66 -3.12
C ASP A 993 -36.05 11.03 -1.99
N PRO A 994 -35.07 11.78 -1.44
CA PRO A 994 -34.23 11.32 -0.33
C PRO A 994 -34.98 10.97 0.95
N THR A 995 -36.21 11.47 1.13
CA THR A 995 -37.02 11.14 2.33
C THR A 995 -37.58 9.72 2.26
N THR A 996 -37.76 9.17 1.05
CA THR A 996 -38.29 7.82 0.82
C THR A 996 -37.20 6.83 0.40
N LYS A 997 -36.17 7.28 -0.32
CA LYS A 997 -35.03 6.46 -0.76
C LYS A 997 -33.78 6.81 0.05
N LYS A 998 -33.44 5.97 1.03
CA LYS A 998 -32.33 6.18 2.00
C LYS A 998 -30.93 6.30 1.38
N ASP A 999 -30.73 5.77 0.18
CA ASP A 999 -29.44 5.78 -0.53
C ASP A 999 -29.24 7.00 -1.43
N VAL A 1000 -30.19 7.95 -1.41
CA VAL A 1000 -30.16 9.20 -2.18
C VAL A 1000 -29.87 10.37 -1.23
N HIS A 1001 -29.01 11.29 -1.66
CA HIS A 1001 -28.55 12.42 -0.86
C HIS A 1001 -28.66 13.74 -1.64
N PHE A 1002 -28.78 14.87 -0.95
CA PHE A 1002 -28.81 16.19 -1.58
C PHE A 1002 -27.42 16.61 -2.07
N LEU A 1003 -27.03 16.11 -3.24
CA LEU A 1003 -25.71 16.27 -3.84
C LEU A 1003 -25.80 16.63 -5.32
N LYS A 1004 -24.63 16.89 -5.91
CA LYS A 1004 -24.47 17.02 -7.36
C LYS A 1004 -24.31 15.63 -7.97
N TYR A 1005 -25.04 15.39 -9.03
CA TYR A 1005 -25.16 14.11 -9.70
C TYR A 1005 -24.77 14.22 -11.18
N PRO A 1006 -23.88 13.36 -11.69
CA PRO A 1006 -23.51 13.38 -13.09
C PRO A 1006 -24.49 12.57 -13.96
N ILE A 1007 -24.79 13.08 -15.15
CA ILE A 1007 -25.59 12.44 -16.20
C ILE A 1007 -24.69 12.26 -17.42
N TYR A 1008 -24.70 11.07 -18.02
CA TYR A 1008 -23.88 10.77 -19.20
C TYR A 1008 -24.76 10.43 -20.40
N VAL A 1009 -24.36 10.89 -21.59
CA VAL A 1009 -25.07 10.62 -22.83
C VAL A 1009 -24.16 10.04 -23.90
N GLY A 1010 -24.67 9.05 -24.63
CA GLY A 1010 -24.04 8.50 -25.83
C GLY A 1010 -25.00 8.60 -27.01
N GLY A 1011 -24.54 9.14 -28.14
CA GLY A 1011 -25.34 9.31 -29.36
C GLY A 1011 -24.74 8.56 -30.55
N ASN A 1012 -25.48 7.62 -31.12
CA ASN A 1012 -25.07 6.88 -32.32
C ASN A 1012 -25.76 7.45 -33.58
N ARG A 1013 -25.02 7.52 -34.69
CA ARG A 1013 -25.57 7.77 -36.03
C ARG A 1013 -25.06 6.73 -37.03
N GLY A 1014 -25.97 6.14 -37.78
CA GLY A 1014 -25.68 5.09 -38.75
C GLY A 1014 -25.82 3.66 -38.19
N ARG A 1015 -25.54 2.68 -39.04
CA ARG A 1015 -25.73 1.25 -38.80
C ARG A 1015 -24.48 0.62 -38.19
N GLY A 1016 -24.69 -0.33 -37.28
CA GLY A 1016 -23.59 -1.00 -36.58
C GLY A 1016 -22.70 -1.87 -37.46
N GLN A 1017 -21.45 -2.04 -37.03
CA GLN A 1017 -20.40 -2.76 -37.76
C GLN A 1017 -20.42 -4.28 -37.52
N ILE A 1018 -20.99 -4.73 -36.41
CA ILE A 1018 -20.95 -6.15 -36.05
C ILE A 1018 -22.38 -6.58 -35.76
N TYR A 1019 -22.78 -7.72 -36.33
CA TYR A 1019 -24.05 -8.35 -36.00
C TYR A 1019 -23.96 -8.99 -34.59
N PRO A 1020 -25.08 -9.24 -33.91
CA PRO A 1020 -25.07 -9.84 -32.57
C PRO A 1020 -24.35 -11.19 -32.46
N ASP A 1021 -24.16 -11.89 -33.58
CA ASP A 1021 -23.42 -13.15 -33.68
C ASP A 1021 -21.90 -12.98 -33.89
N GLY A 1022 -21.39 -11.74 -33.79
CA GLY A 1022 -19.99 -11.40 -33.99
C GLY A 1022 -19.57 -11.28 -35.46
N SER A 1023 -20.47 -11.54 -36.42
CA SER A 1023 -20.13 -11.44 -37.84
C SER A 1023 -20.06 -9.98 -38.31
N LYS A 1024 -19.09 -9.69 -39.20
CA LYS A 1024 -18.96 -8.35 -39.81
C LYS A 1024 -20.21 -8.02 -40.63
N SER A 1025 -20.71 -6.80 -40.47
CA SER A 1025 -21.77 -6.26 -41.31
C SER A 1025 -21.24 -5.84 -42.68
N ASN A 1026 -22.15 -5.54 -43.62
CA ASN A 1026 -21.78 -4.92 -44.88
C ASN A 1026 -21.36 -3.44 -44.76
N ASN A 1027 -21.21 -2.94 -43.54
CA ASN A 1027 -20.68 -1.61 -43.21
C ASN A 1027 -19.21 -1.67 -42.71
N ASN A 1028 -18.49 -2.77 -42.98
CA ASN A 1028 -17.12 -3.03 -42.54
C ASN A 1028 -16.13 -3.17 -43.69
N VAL A 1029 -14.85 -2.97 -43.38
CA VAL A 1029 -13.74 -3.34 -44.25
C VAL A 1029 -13.46 -4.85 -44.13
N TYR A 1030 -13.36 -5.52 -45.27
CA TYR A 1030 -12.95 -6.91 -45.39
C TYR A 1030 -11.47 -6.97 -45.78
N ASN A 1031 -10.68 -7.76 -45.04
CA ASN A 1031 -9.23 -7.89 -45.23
C ASN A 1031 -8.89 -9.31 -45.66
N ALA A 1032 -7.75 -9.47 -46.34
CA ALA A 1032 -7.23 -10.76 -46.78
C ALA A 1032 -6.92 -11.69 -45.61
N THR A 1033 -7.47 -12.91 -45.63
CA THR A 1033 -7.20 -13.93 -44.59
C THR A 1033 -5.92 -14.72 -44.80
N ALA A 1034 -5.25 -14.53 -45.94
CA ALA A 1034 -3.99 -15.16 -46.28
C ALA A 1034 -3.10 -14.21 -47.10
N ALA A 1035 -1.78 -14.40 -47.03
CA ALA A 1035 -0.82 -13.72 -47.92
C ALA A 1035 -0.62 -14.56 -49.18
N GLY A 1036 -0.69 -13.95 -50.36
CA GLY A 1036 -0.64 -14.71 -51.60
C GLY A 1036 -0.97 -13.90 -52.85
N ILE A 1037 -1.27 -14.61 -53.94
CA ILE A 1037 -1.73 -14.00 -55.20
C ILE A 1037 -3.25 -14.22 -55.31
N VAL A 1038 -3.99 -13.16 -55.62
CA VAL A 1038 -5.42 -13.26 -55.93
C VAL A 1038 -5.58 -13.98 -57.26
N SER A 1039 -6.05 -15.24 -57.24
CA SER A 1039 -6.18 -16.05 -58.45
C SER A 1039 -7.53 -15.86 -59.15
N LYS A 1040 -8.58 -15.51 -58.40
CA LYS A 1040 -9.94 -15.38 -58.94
C LYS A 1040 -10.84 -14.48 -58.08
N ILE A 1041 -11.66 -13.65 -58.73
CA ILE A 1041 -12.70 -12.82 -58.11
C ILE A 1041 -14.05 -13.09 -58.78
N ILE A 1042 -15.02 -13.61 -58.03
CA ILE A 1042 -16.38 -13.91 -58.53
C ILE A 1042 -17.39 -12.94 -57.91
N ARG A 1043 -18.15 -12.22 -58.73
CA ARG A 1043 -19.25 -11.37 -58.27
C ARG A 1043 -20.53 -12.20 -58.10
N LYS A 1044 -21.18 -12.11 -56.93
CA LYS A 1044 -22.42 -12.87 -56.64
C LYS A 1044 -23.67 -12.16 -57.20
N GLU A 1045 -24.69 -12.95 -57.57
CA GLU A 1045 -25.94 -12.44 -58.19
C GLU A 1045 -26.70 -11.40 -57.35
N LYS A 1046 -26.65 -11.52 -56.01
CA LYS A 1046 -27.29 -10.57 -55.07
C LYS A 1046 -26.37 -9.40 -54.66
N GLY A 1047 -25.24 -9.22 -55.34
CA GLY A 1047 -24.14 -8.33 -54.95
C GLY A 1047 -23.14 -9.00 -54.00
N GLY A 1048 -21.95 -8.40 -53.86
CA GLY A 1048 -20.83 -8.97 -53.09
C GLY A 1048 -19.86 -9.78 -53.96
N TYR A 1049 -18.78 -10.27 -53.33
CA TYR A 1049 -17.63 -10.89 -54.01
C TYR A 1049 -17.19 -12.17 -53.30
N GLU A 1050 -16.56 -13.07 -54.06
CA GLU A 1050 -15.83 -14.23 -53.56
C GLU A 1050 -14.43 -14.20 -54.15
N ILE A 1051 -13.41 -14.21 -53.30
CA ILE A 1051 -12.02 -13.95 -53.68
C ILE A 1051 -11.19 -15.17 -53.31
N THR A 1052 -10.54 -15.79 -54.29
CA THR A 1052 -9.62 -16.91 -54.08
C THR A 1052 -8.18 -16.41 -54.05
N ILE A 1053 -7.47 -16.72 -52.96
CA ILE A 1053 -6.08 -16.36 -52.69
C ILE A 1053 -5.25 -17.64 -52.66
N VAL A 1054 -4.15 -17.69 -53.40
CA VAL A 1054 -3.20 -18.82 -53.39
C VAL A 1054 -2.03 -18.47 -52.48
N GLU A 1055 -1.85 -19.22 -51.39
CA GLU A 1055 -0.77 -19.03 -50.42
C GLU A 1055 0.61 -19.33 -51.01
N ALA A 1056 1.58 -18.46 -50.70
CA ALA A 1056 2.95 -18.58 -51.23
C ALA A 1056 3.79 -19.68 -50.55
N SER A 1057 3.40 -20.14 -49.35
CA SER A 1057 4.17 -21.09 -48.53
C SER A 1057 3.95 -22.56 -48.90
N ASP A 1058 2.74 -22.95 -49.29
CA ASP A 1058 2.35 -24.34 -49.55
C ASP A 1058 1.41 -24.52 -50.77
N GLY A 1059 1.05 -23.44 -51.47
CA GLY A 1059 0.15 -23.47 -52.62
C GLY A 1059 -1.33 -23.66 -52.27
N ARG A 1060 -1.70 -23.59 -50.99
CA ARG A 1060 -3.08 -23.76 -50.53
C ARG A 1060 -3.98 -22.61 -50.99
N GLN A 1061 -5.21 -22.94 -51.39
CA GLN A 1061 -6.22 -21.94 -51.76
C GLN A 1061 -7.08 -21.56 -50.56
N VAL A 1062 -7.23 -20.25 -50.33
CA VAL A 1062 -8.08 -19.65 -49.31
C VAL A 1062 -9.15 -18.79 -49.99
N VAL A 1063 -10.39 -18.86 -49.52
CA VAL A 1063 -11.54 -18.15 -50.14
C VAL A 1063 -12.14 -17.17 -49.15
N ASP A 1064 -12.10 -15.88 -49.50
CA ASP A 1064 -12.71 -14.79 -48.75
C ASP A 1064 -14.07 -14.39 -49.36
N ILE A 1065 -15.12 -14.28 -48.52
CA ILE A 1065 -16.48 -13.93 -48.95
C ILE A 1065 -16.85 -12.53 -48.45
N ILE A 1066 -17.25 -11.66 -49.38
CA ILE A 1066 -17.61 -10.25 -49.13
C ILE A 1066 -19.11 -10.04 -49.43
N PRO A 1067 -19.91 -9.45 -48.52
CA PRO A 1067 -21.33 -9.21 -48.73
C PRO A 1067 -21.60 -8.05 -49.71
N PRO A 1068 -22.87 -7.85 -50.14
CA PRO A 1068 -23.26 -6.70 -50.95
C PRO A 1068 -23.08 -5.35 -50.21
N GLY A 1069 -22.45 -4.37 -50.86
CA GLY A 1069 -22.34 -3.00 -50.36
C GLY A 1069 -20.93 -2.41 -50.44
N PRO A 1070 -19.91 -3.03 -49.80
CA PRO A 1070 -18.51 -2.60 -49.88
C PRO A 1070 -17.98 -2.61 -51.31
N GLU A 1071 -17.17 -1.61 -51.66
CA GLU A 1071 -16.50 -1.50 -52.96
C GLU A 1071 -15.14 -2.20 -52.91
N LEU A 1072 -14.77 -2.92 -53.97
CA LEU A 1072 -13.55 -3.73 -54.01
C LEU A 1072 -12.32 -2.87 -54.38
N LEU A 1073 -11.18 -3.11 -53.72
CA LEU A 1073 -9.91 -2.40 -53.95
C LEU A 1073 -8.84 -3.22 -54.68
N VAL A 1074 -9.01 -4.53 -54.77
CA VAL A 1074 -8.01 -5.46 -55.32
C VAL A 1074 -8.42 -6.02 -56.69
N SER A 1075 -7.44 -6.45 -57.48
CA SER A 1075 -7.64 -7.06 -58.80
C SER A 1075 -7.06 -8.48 -58.90
N GLU A 1076 -7.52 -9.27 -59.87
CA GLU A 1076 -6.94 -10.59 -60.15
C GLU A 1076 -5.47 -10.46 -60.58
N GLY A 1077 -4.60 -11.35 -60.08
CA GLY A 1077 -3.15 -11.33 -60.29
C GLY A 1077 -2.37 -10.45 -59.31
N GLU A 1078 -3.04 -9.70 -58.44
CA GLU A 1078 -2.39 -8.84 -57.44
C GLU A 1078 -1.79 -9.68 -56.30
N SER A 1079 -0.56 -9.35 -55.90
CA SER A 1079 0.07 -9.92 -54.70
C SER A 1079 -0.36 -9.13 -53.47
N ILE A 1080 -0.97 -9.82 -52.52
CA ILE A 1080 -1.56 -9.23 -51.33
C ILE A 1080 -0.95 -9.83 -50.06
N LYS A 1081 -0.79 -8.99 -49.03
CA LYS A 1081 -0.28 -9.42 -47.72
C LYS A 1081 -1.43 -9.87 -46.82
N LEU A 1082 -1.11 -10.71 -45.83
CA LEU A 1082 -2.04 -11.05 -44.75
C LEU A 1082 -2.56 -9.75 -44.09
N ASP A 1083 -3.87 -9.67 -43.85
CA ASP A 1083 -4.58 -8.51 -43.29
C ASP A 1083 -4.63 -7.25 -44.20
N GLN A 1084 -4.25 -7.34 -45.48
CA GLN A 1084 -4.43 -6.24 -46.44
C GLN A 1084 -5.92 -5.98 -46.75
N PRO A 1085 -6.41 -4.72 -46.76
CA PRO A 1085 -7.80 -4.40 -47.11
C PRO A 1085 -8.16 -4.83 -48.54
N LEU A 1086 -9.25 -5.59 -48.67
CA LEU A 1086 -9.85 -6.00 -49.94
C LEU A 1086 -10.93 -5.02 -50.40
N THR A 1087 -11.53 -4.25 -49.49
CA THR A 1087 -12.63 -3.31 -49.78
C THR A 1087 -12.39 -1.91 -49.24
N SER A 1088 -13.04 -0.90 -49.83
CA SER A 1088 -13.12 0.45 -49.26
C SER A 1088 -13.92 0.43 -47.95
N ASN A 1089 -13.82 1.51 -47.16
CA ASN A 1089 -14.58 1.65 -45.93
C ASN A 1089 -15.97 2.29 -46.22
N PRO A 1090 -17.08 1.52 -46.20
CA PRO A 1090 -18.42 2.03 -46.50
C PRO A 1090 -19.04 2.85 -45.36
N ASN A 1091 -18.37 2.92 -44.20
CA ASN A 1091 -18.91 3.45 -42.97
C ASN A 1091 -18.85 4.99 -42.89
N VAL A 1092 -20.01 5.62 -42.92
CA VAL A 1092 -20.19 7.07 -42.71
C VAL A 1092 -20.79 7.40 -41.34
N GLY A 1093 -20.98 6.39 -40.49
CA GLY A 1093 -21.55 6.51 -39.15
C GLY A 1093 -20.53 6.97 -38.10
N GLY A 1094 -21.01 7.21 -36.89
CA GLY A 1094 -20.19 7.74 -35.81
C GLY A 1094 -20.87 7.70 -34.45
N PHE A 1095 -20.07 7.71 -33.40
CA PHE A 1095 -20.54 7.74 -32.03
C PHE A 1095 -20.03 8.99 -31.31
N GLY A 1096 -20.92 9.66 -30.60
CA GLY A 1096 -20.59 10.80 -29.76
C GLY A 1096 -20.87 10.52 -28.29
N GLN A 1097 -20.12 11.17 -27.42
CA GLN A 1097 -20.28 11.10 -25.97
C GLN A 1097 -20.25 12.50 -25.38
N GLY A 1098 -21.06 12.70 -24.35
CA GLY A 1098 -21.11 13.94 -23.58
C GLY A 1098 -21.58 13.68 -22.16
N ASP A 1099 -21.44 14.68 -21.30
CA ASP A 1099 -21.83 14.64 -19.91
C ASP A 1099 -22.42 15.97 -19.45
N ALA A 1100 -23.27 15.90 -18.44
CA ALA A 1100 -23.84 17.04 -17.74
C ALA A 1100 -23.95 16.74 -16.24
N GLU A 1101 -24.21 17.76 -15.44
CA GLU A 1101 -24.38 17.59 -14.00
C GLU A 1101 -25.67 18.28 -13.53
N ILE A 1102 -26.36 17.65 -12.59
CA ILE A 1102 -27.61 18.13 -11.99
C ILE A 1102 -27.49 18.13 -10.47
N VAL A 1103 -27.97 19.19 -9.82
CA VAL A 1103 -27.98 19.27 -8.34
C VAL A 1103 -29.36 18.85 -7.82
N LEU A 1104 -29.41 17.83 -6.95
CA LEU A 1104 -30.62 17.52 -6.18
C LEU A 1104 -30.65 18.45 -4.96
N GLN A 1105 -31.53 19.44 -4.99
CA GLN A 1105 -31.52 20.53 -4.03
C GLN A 1105 -32.31 20.19 -2.76
N ASP A 1106 -31.70 20.42 -1.59
CA ASP A 1106 -32.40 20.34 -0.30
C ASP A 1106 -33.37 21.53 -0.14
N PRO A 1107 -34.69 21.28 -0.01
CA PRO A 1107 -35.66 22.34 0.26
C PRO A 1107 -35.33 23.16 1.51
N LEU A 1108 -34.79 22.52 2.57
CA LEU A 1108 -34.44 23.19 3.83
C LEU A 1108 -33.24 24.12 3.66
N ARG A 1109 -32.29 23.79 2.80
CA ARG A 1109 -31.14 24.66 2.51
C ARG A 1109 -31.58 25.94 1.79
N VAL A 1110 -32.58 25.85 0.90
CA VAL A 1110 -33.17 27.02 0.24
C VAL A 1110 -33.90 27.89 1.28
N GLN A 1111 -34.68 27.29 2.17
CA GLN A 1111 -35.35 28.00 3.25
C GLN A 1111 -34.36 28.64 4.23
N GLY A 1112 -33.28 27.94 4.59
CA GLY A 1112 -32.21 28.45 5.44
C GLY A 1112 -31.44 29.60 4.78
N LEU A 1113 -31.20 29.55 3.47
CA LEU A 1113 -30.60 30.66 2.73
C LEU A 1113 -31.53 31.88 2.71
N LEU A 1114 -32.83 31.69 2.52
CA LEU A 1114 -33.81 32.78 2.61
C LEU A 1114 -33.84 33.39 4.02
N LEU A 1115 -33.75 32.56 5.07
CA LEU A 1115 -33.73 33.01 6.46
C LEU A 1115 -32.42 33.72 6.82
N PHE A 1116 -31.29 33.26 6.26
CA PHE A 1116 -29.99 33.93 6.37
C PHE A 1116 -29.98 35.27 5.63
N LEU A 1117 -30.52 35.34 4.40
CA LEU A 1117 -30.63 36.60 3.67
C LEU A 1117 -31.54 37.59 4.42
N ALA A 1118 -32.66 37.11 4.97
CA ALA A 1118 -33.53 37.91 5.82
C ALA A 1118 -32.81 38.41 7.08
N SER A 1119 -32.00 37.57 7.74
CA SER A 1119 -31.23 37.95 8.93
C SER A 1119 -30.10 38.94 8.63
N VAL A 1120 -29.42 38.80 7.49
CA VAL A 1120 -28.42 39.76 7.00
C VAL A 1120 -29.06 41.11 6.71
N ILE A 1121 -30.23 41.13 6.05
CA ILE A 1121 -30.98 42.36 5.81
C ILE A 1121 -31.39 43.02 7.15
N LEU A 1122 -31.90 42.24 8.10
CA LEU A 1122 -32.25 42.73 9.44
C LEU A 1122 -31.02 43.28 10.19
N ALA A 1123 -29.89 42.59 10.14
CA ALA A 1123 -28.64 43.04 10.76
C ALA A 1123 -28.14 44.35 10.14
N GLN A 1124 -28.22 44.49 8.81
CA GLN A 1124 -27.87 45.75 8.12
C GLN A 1124 -28.79 46.90 8.54
N ILE A 1125 -30.10 46.65 8.68
CA ILE A 1125 -31.05 47.65 9.19
C ILE A 1125 -30.68 48.07 10.62
N PHE A 1126 -30.38 47.11 11.52
CA PHE A 1126 -29.94 47.42 12.88
C PHE A 1126 -28.63 48.22 12.91
N LEU A 1127 -27.69 47.93 12.01
CA LEU A 1127 -26.42 48.64 11.91
C LEU A 1127 -26.62 50.10 11.47
N VAL A 1128 -27.55 50.35 10.54
CA VAL A 1128 -27.97 51.70 10.13
C VAL A 1128 -28.66 52.44 11.28
N LEU A 1129 -29.53 51.77 12.03
CA LEU A 1129 -30.20 52.37 13.19
C LEU A 1129 -29.20 52.71 14.31
N LYS A 1130 -28.23 51.83 14.58
CA LYS A 1130 -27.17 52.04 15.57
C LYS A 1130 -26.24 53.18 15.15
N LYS A 1131 -25.91 53.30 13.86
CA LYS A 1131 -25.17 54.43 13.30
C LYS A 1131 -25.92 55.75 13.54
N LYS A 1132 -27.23 55.81 13.27
CA LYS A 1132 -28.05 56.99 13.57
C LYS A 1132 -28.12 57.33 15.07
N GLN A 1133 -28.09 56.33 15.94
CA GLN A 1133 -28.00 56.54 17.39
C GLN A 1133 -26.65 57.14 17.79
N PHE A 1134 -25.55 56.64 17.23
CA PHE A 1134 -24.20 57.13 17.48
C PHE A 1134 -24.01 58.58 16.98
N GLU A 1135 -24.52 58.90 15.79
CA GLU A 1135 -24.54 60.27 15.26
C GLU A 1135 -25.32 61.24 16.16
N LYS A 1136 -26.45 60.79 16.75
CA LYS A 1136 -27.20 61.60 17.73
C LYS A 1136 -26.44 61.82 19.05
N VAL A 1137 -25.66 60.84 19.52
CA VAL A 1137 -24.83 60.98 20.72
C VAL A 1137 -23.66 61.95 20.45
N GLN A 1138 -22.99 61.85 19.30
CA GLN A 1138 -21.95 62.81 18.90
C GLN A 1138 -22.50 64.24 18.76
N LEU A 1139 -23.71 64.41 18.22
CA LEU A 1139 -24.39 65.72 18.17
C LEU A 1139 -24.75 66.27 19.55
N SER A 1140 -24.92 65.42 20.57
CA SER A 1140 -25.15 65.86 21.95
C SER A 1140 -23.85 66.22 22.69
N GLU A 1141 -22.73 65.56 22.39
CA GLU A 1141 -21.41 65.90 22.93
C GLU A 1141 -20.82 67.18 22.33
N MET A 1142 -21.18 67.54 21.09
CA MET A 1142 -20.75 68.79 20.45
C MET A 1142 -21.49 70.06 20.94
N ASN A 1143 -22.56 69.91 21.73
CA ASN A 1143 -23.36 71.02 22.27
C ASN A 1143 -23.12 71.27 23.77
N PHE A 1144 -22.06 70.70 24.36
CA PHE A 1144 -21.64 70.90 25.75
C PHE A 1144 -20.33 71.68 25.86
#